data_AF-A0A8H8SZD1-F1
#
_entry.id   AF-A0A8H8SZD1-F1
#
_cell.length_a   1.000
_cell.length_b   1.000
_cell.length_c   1.000
_cell.angle_alpha   90.00
_cell.angle_beta   90.00
_cell.angle_gamma   90.00
#
_symmetry.space_group_name_H-M   'P 1'
#
loop_
_entity.id
_entity.type
_entity.pdbx_description
1 polymer ?
#
loop_
_entity_poly.entity_id
_entity_poly.type
_entity_poly.pdbx_seq_one_letter_code
_entity_poly.pdbx_strand_id
1 'polypeptide(L)'
;MSSGTKVYNFVSQPDQFKTVLDAIAKSEGIVFLCGPDLLASSGMPSLSQTSTFCHNTFDSQLPLSKMIVDCSEPNGGPSQLSDDQLAAYNKVMAARRIQARGIPSSPFHQYFHRVFALKRVVKYLTTSFDAVEVLRKRVAEIKRATSRPPAPAAKASRRLCPAVLNSMASDMLPGARLRNRIVAAAKNADLLLIAGISLQSDEIMDLVREIAEQVHRRYGGVVYIGEQPSGGRGSKYHVDFHLQMTPDKCAGHIQSTMNRLEDADTSMESAVGTESEKAGAWCEIINNEIESLFLVEEPELNRPQCFLCNTSLEECLLKCRRCGDWLCYTGPYHTNRTAPCVVLQMFRDEANKPSIEMEIDAFCCMYCWNHSEEGPYPHSVKPAPWVAVQERGRPAPRMIMIIYFLDQFWPQAKHLRNLVAGKWAGRGWSAHVEPVRLENLHEPRNILPNFSWDAKTYNVFVIYITHGISSSKGYQISPTELYPAPQFLEYTLTPVRDIILQANHSLAIFACCGYPFLEPQKVWDLQLWLNRSIFINSIIGCLNEKLSPAFLLSFIGKLTTVSADDRVYSEDAMNSWMSSNIAVSHTDLIYLQRLSPPVMWLFSPFDTRPLGKELPHILTACKCRREEMVTAQGKQTAKVWKVSHNATIGMPLSDVRVKVSCSICRQMWVLPSEHLKGKVYSHAGLYCSVVPYFAT
;
A
#
# COMPACT_ATOMS: atom_id res chain seq x y z
N MET A 1 -1.88 1.49 -6.20
CA MET A 1 -2.64 0.82 -5.13
C MET A 1 -3.66 -0.09 -5.81
N SER A 2 -3.47 -1.41 -5.70
CA SER A 2 -4.17 -2.42 -6.50
C SER A 2 -5.61 -2.66 -6.03
N SER A 3 -6.55 -2.77 -6.98
CA SER A 3 -7.96 -3.14 -6.78
C SER A 3 -8.17 -4.67 -6.71
N GLY A 4 -7.11 -5.44 -6.46
CA GLY A 4 -7.06 -6.87 -6.69
C GLY A 4 -6.20 -7.16 -7.93
N THR A 5 -5.44 -8.26 -7.91
CA THR A 5 -4.67 -8.68 -9.08
C THR A 5 -5.59 -9.08 -10.23
N LYS A 6 -5.54 -8.35 -11.33
CA LYS A 6 -6.28 -8.66 -12.56
C LYS A 6 -5.51 -9.74 -13.34
N VAL A 7 -6.13 -10.89 -13.56
CA VAL A 7 -5.50 -12.00 -14.30
C VAL A 7 -5.90 -11.90 -15.75
N TYR A 8 -4.92 -11.83 -16.66
CA TYR A 8 -5.15 -11.81 -18.10
C TYR A 8 -4.53 -12.99 -18.79
N ASN A 9 -5.34 -13.66 -19.59
CA ASN A 9 -4.91 -14.71 -20.50
C ASN A 9 -5.03 -14.18 -21.94
N PHE A 10 -3.95 -14.32 -22.71
CA PHE A 10 -3.87 -13.81 -24.07
C PHE A 10 -4.97 -14.36 -24.99
N VAL A 11 -5.45 -15.58 -24.73
CA VAL A 11 -6.49 -16.24 -25.53
C VAL A 11 -7.88 -15.69 -25.18
N SER A 12 -8.17 -15.51 -23.90
CA SER A 12 -9.51 -15.09 -23.46
C SER A 12 -9.72 -13.58 -23.47
N GLN A 13 -8.65 -12.79 -23.31
CA GLN A 13 -8.71 -11.33 -23.12
C GLN A 13 -7.59 -10.61 -23.92
N PRO A 14 -7.55 -10.76 -25.25
CA PRO A 14 -6.42 -10.31 -26.07
C PRO A 14 -6.22 -8.78 -26.05
N ASP A 15 -7.30 -8.00 -26.05
CA ASP A 15 -7.22 -6.53 -26.08
C ASP A 15 -6.65 -5.99 -24.78
N GLN A 16 -7.13 -6.50 -23.66
CA GLN A 16 -6.70 -6.08 -22.33
C GLN A 16 -5.28 -6.55 -22.03
N PHE A 17 -4.96 -7.76 -22.48
CA PHE A 17 -3.59 -8.27 -22.47
C PHE A 17 -2.67 -7.33 -23.25
N LYS A 18 -3.06 -6.95 -24.48
CA LYS A 18 -2.29 -6.03 -25.34
C LYS A 18 -2.11 -4.66 -24.70
N THR A 19 -3.14 -4.10 -24.07
CA THR A 19 -3.03 -2.82 -23.35
C THR A 19 -1.96 -2.88 -22.26
N VAL A 20 -1.89 -3.97 -21.48
CA VAL A 20 -0.82 -4.14 -20.48
C VAL A 20 0.55 -4.28 -21.14
N LEU A 21 0.66 -5.03 -22.25
CA LEU A 21 1.91 -5.14 -23.00
C LEU A 21 2.41 -3.78 -23.52
N ASP A 22 1.51 -2.95 -24.04
CA ASP A 22 1.82 -1.61 -24.54
C ASP A 22 2.38 -0.72 -23.41
N ALA A 23 1.83 -0.83 -22.19
CA ALA A 23 2.37 -0.12 -21.03
C ALA A 23 3.73 -0.64 -20.58
N ILE A 24 3.94 -1.96 -20.58
CA ILE A 24 5.25 -2.56 -20.28
C ILE A 24 6.29 -2.07 -21.31
N ALA A 25 5.94 -2.05 -22.60
CA ALA A 25 6.81 -1.60 -23.68
C ALA A 25 7.16 -0.11 -23.58
N LYS A 26 6.26 0.72 -23.05
CA LYS A 26 6.45 2.18 -22.88
C LYS A 26 7.15 2.57 -21.57
N SER A 27 7.24 1.66 -20.59
CA SER A 27 7.82 1.94 -19.28
C SER A 27 9.32 2.30 -19.37
N GLU A 28 9.73 3.32 -18.62
CA GLU A 28 11.10 3.89 -18.66
C GLU A 28 11.92 3.55 -17.41
N GLY A 29 11.27 3.16 -16.31
CA GLY A 29 11.89 2.86 -15.02
C GLY A 29 11.51 1.46 -14.51
N ILE A 30 12.15 0.42 -15.03
CA ILE A 30 11.78 -0.97 -14.76
C ILE A 30 12.66 -1.57 -13.66
N VAL A 31 12.01 -2.11 -12.62
CA VAL A 31 12.61 -3.03 -11.65
C VAL A 31 12.21 -4.46 -12.02
N PHE A 32 13.20 -5.32 -12.23
CA PHE A 32 12.98 -6.74 -12.48
C PHE A 32 13.13 -7.53 -11.17
N LEU A 33 12.19 -8.42 -10.89
CA LEU A 33 12.30 -9.45 -9.86
C LEU A 33 12.12 -10.83 -10.49
N CYS A 34 13.22 -11.54 -10.64
CA CYS A 34 13.33 -12.74 -11.43
C CYS A 34 13.66 -13.96 -10.57
N GLY A 35 13.27 -15.15 -11.04
CA GLY A 35 13.61 -16.40 -10.36
C GLY A 35 14.14 -17.48 -11.28
N PRO A 36 14.49 -18.64 -10.72
CA PRO A 36 15.17 -19.71 -11.42
C PRO A 36 14.32 -20.37 -12.51
N ASP A 37 12.99 -20.24 -12.45
CA ASP A 37 12.10 -20.88 -13.43
C ASP A 37 12.10 -20.15 -14.79
N LEU A 38 12.73 -18.97 -14.89
CA LEU A 38 12.94 -18.27 -16.17
C LEU A 38 13.72 -19.09 -17.20
N LEU A 39 14.55 -20.04 -16.76
CA LEU A 39 15.42 -20.83 -17.63
C LEU A 39 14.86 -22.22 -17.94
N ALA A 40 13.69 -22.57 -17.40
CA ALA A 40 13.08 -23.89 -17.60
C ALA A 40 12.86 -24.20 -19.10
N SER A 41 12.40 -23.21 -19.86
CA SER A 41 12.23 -23.27 -21.33
C SER A 41 13.54 -23.47 -22.10
N SER A 42 14.66 -23.06 -21.50
CA SER A 42 16.00 -23.12 -22.10
C SER A 42 16.75 -24.40 -21.71
N GLY A 43 16.04 -25.39 -21.14
CA GLY A 43 16.58 -26.69 -20.76
C GLY A 43 17.31 -26.71 -19.42
N MET A 44 17.20 -25.67 -18.59
CA MET A 44 17.66 -25.74 -17.20
C MET A 44 16.63 -26.46 -16.34
N PRO A 45 17.02 -27.51 -15.60
CA PRO A 45 16.15 -28.11 -14.59
C PRO A 45 15.67 -27.05 -13.59
N SER A 46 14.39 -27.09 -13.21
CA SER A 46 13.90 -26.27 -12.09
C SER A 46 14.61 -26.68 -10.80
N LEU A 47 14.77 -25.75 -9.85
CA LEU A 47 15.38 -26.08 -8.55
C LEU A 47 14.54 -27.06 -7.73
N SER A 48 13.25 -27.16 -8.03
CA SER A 48 12.32 -28.13 -7.42
C SER A 48 12.46 -29.53 -8.02
N GLN A 49 13.10 -29.67 -9.18
CA GLN A 49 13.28 -30.97 -9.82
C GLN A 49 14.25 -31.83 -9.00
N THR A 50 13.82 -33.05 -8.66
CA THR A 50 14.67 -34.03 -7.99
C THR A 50 15.82 -34.41 -8.92
N SER A 51 17.04 -34.26 -8.41
CA SER A 51 18.23 -34.73 -9.10
C SER A 51 18.64 -36.05 -8.47
N THR A 52 18.89 -37.09 -9.27
CA THR A 52 19.46 -38.34 -8.79
C THR A 52 20.95 -38.13 -8.54
N PHE A 53 21.36 -38.24 -7.27
CA PHE A 53 22.76 -38.20 -6.87
C PHE A 53 23.25 -39.64 -6.74
N CYS A 54 24.00 -40.13 -7.74
CA CYS A 54 24.62 -41.44 -7.64
C CYS A 54 25.93 -41.30 -6.86
N HIS A 55 25.93 -41.67 -5.58
CA HIS A 55 27.13 -41.84 -4.76
C HIS A 55 27.01 -43.14 -3.95
N ASN A 56 28.11 -43.90 -3.91
CA ASN A 56 28.24 -45.35 -3.75
C ASN A 56 27.54 -46.09 -2.59
N THR A 57 26.69 -45.47 -1.75
CA THR A 57 26.01 -46.17 -0.65
C THR A 57 24.63 -45.62 -0.25
N PHE A 58 24.13 -44.50 -0.81
CA PHE A 58 22.79 -43.98 -0.52
C PHE A 58 22.18 -43.28 -1.73
N ASP A 59 21.13 -43.87 -2.33
CA ASP A 59 20.28 -43.20 -3.33
C ASP A 59 19.29 -42.27 -2.62
N SER A 60 19.75 -41.09 -2.21
CA SER A 60 18.84 -40.03 -1.74
C SER A 60 18.46 -39.13 -2.92
N GLN A 61 17.18 -39.17 -3.33
CA GLN A 61 16.62 -38.18 -4.24
C GLN A 61 16.18 -36.96 -3.44
N LEU A 62 16.95 -35.87 -3.54
CA LEU A 62 16.61 -34.59 -2.91
C LEU A 62 16.51 -33.51 -4.00
N PRO A 63 15.48 -32.63 -3.94
CA PRO A 63 15.47 -31.42 -4.77
C PRO A 63 16.69 -30.56 -4.47
N LEU A 64 17.26 -29.94 -5.52
CA LEU A 64 18.40 -29.04 -5.35
C LEU A 64 18.05 -27.88 -4.42
N SER A 65 16.81 -27.37 -4.48
CA SER A 65 16.32 -26.34 -3.55
C SER A 65 16.48 -26.75 -2.09
N LYS A 66 16.11 -27.98 -1.72
CA LYS A 66 16.26 -28.50 -0.36
C LYS A 66 17.73 -28.59 0.06
N MET A 67 18.62 -29.05 -0.82
CA MET A 67 20.04 -29.05 -0.51
C MET A 67 20.60 -27.66 -0.27
N ILE A 68 20.20 -26.66 -1.08
CA ILE A 68 20.66 -25.28 -0.88
C ILE A 68 20.13 -24.76 0.48
N VAL A 69 18.89 -25.09 0.88
CA VAL A 69 18.31 -24.79 2.21
C VAL A 69 19.17 -25.36 3.32
N ASP A 70 19.38 -26.67 3.30
CA ASP A 70 20.12 -27.39 4.33
C ASP A 70 21.57 -26.84 4.46
N CYS A 71 22.18 -26.40 3.36
CA CYS A 71 23.53 -25.78 3.35
C CYS A 71 23.58 -24.37 3.94
N SER A 72 22.45 -23.66 4.01
CA SER A 72 22.40 -22.23 4.31
C SER A 72 21.79 -21.90 5.66
N GLU A 73 21.34 -22.90 6.44
CA GLU A 73 20.79 -22.65 7.76
C GLU A 73 21.84 -22.02 8.69
N PRO A 74 21.51 -20.91 9.38
CA PRO A 74 22.45 -20.18 10.24
C PRO A 74 22.95 -21.00 11.43
N ASN A 75 22.17 -21.99 11.88
CA ASN A 75 22.53 -22.90 12.97
C ASN A 75 23.15 -24.21 12.46
N GLY A 76 22.99 -24.51 11.16
CA GLY A 76 23.43 -25.73 10.50
C GLY A 76 24.83 -25.61 9.90
N GLY A 77 25.02 -24.57 9.08
CA GLY A 77 26.24 -24.29 8.36
C GLY A 77 26.75 -25.43 7.45
N PRO A 78 27.70 -25.14 6.54
CA PRO A 78 28.37 -26.16 5.73
C PRO A 78 29.12 -27.21 6.58
N SER A 79 29.30 -26.95 7.88
CA SER A 79 29.92 -27.82 8.87
C SER A 79 29.08 -29.06 9.24
N GLN A 80 27.75 -29.00 9.12
CA GLN A 80 26.89 -30.15 9.44
C GLN A 80 26.77 -31.15 8.30
N LEU A 81 27.13 -30.75 7.08
CA LEU A 81 27.20 -31.68 5.96
C LEU A 81 28.42 -32.58 6.10
N SER A 82 28.22 -33.86 5.82
CA SER A 82 29.35 -34.76 5.56
C SER A 82 30.17 -34.26 4.37
N ASP A 83 31.46 -34.62 4.31
CA ASP A 83 32.33 -34.23 3.20
C ASP A 83 31.76 -34.71 1.85
N ASP A 84 31.10 -35.88 1.82
CA ASP A 84 30.44 -36.42 0.64
C ASP A 84 29.23 -35.59 0.20
N GLN A 85 28.37 -35.16 1.14
CA GLN A 85 27.24 -34.28 0.84
C GLN A 85 27.71 -32.93 0.31
N LEU A 86 28.76 -32.35 0.90
CA LEU A 86 29.32 -31.08 0.43
C LEU A 86 29.99 -31.23 -0.94
N ALA A 87 30.68 -32.35 -1.20
CA ALA A 87 31.25 -32.65 -2.51
C ALA A 87 30.17 -32.82 -3.58
N ALA A 88 29.09 -33.55 -3.27
CA ALA A 88 27.93 -33.73 -4.14
C ALA A 88 27.23 -32.39 -4.44
N TYR A 89 27.03 -31.56 -3.40
CA TYR A 89 26.48 -30.21 -3.55
C TYR A 89 27.36 -29.35 -4.47
N ASN A 90 28.67 -29.29 -4.20
CA ASN A 90 29.65 -28.59 -5.03
C ASN A 90 29.61 -29.05 -6.50
N LYS A 91 29.55 -30.37 -6.72
CA LYS A 91 29.49 -30.98 -8.05
C LYS A 91 28.23 -30.53 -8.81
N VAL A 92 27.06 -30.55 -8.17
CA VAL A 92 25.81 -30.11 -8.82
C VAL A 92 25.80 -28.61 -9.08
N MET A 93 26.27 -27.80 -8.14
CA MET A 93 26.38 -26.35 -8.33
C MET A 93 27.36 -25.99 -9.46
N ALA A 94 28.48 -26.73 -9.59
CA ALA A 94 29.42 -26.58 -10.69
C ALA A 94 28.80 -27.02 -12.03
N ALA A 95 28.16 -28.19 -12.08
CA ALA A 95 27.50 -28.70 -13.28
C ALA A 95 26.43 -27.72 -13.79
N ARG A 96 25.58 -27.20 -12.89
CA ARG A 96 24.56 -26.20 -13.23
C ARG A 96 25.16 -24.93 -13.81
N ARG A 97 26.25 -24.41 -13.23
CA ARG A 97 26.96 -23.22 -13.77
C ARG A 97 27.61 -23.49 -15.12
N ILE A 98 28.14 -24.69 -15.34
CA ILE A 98 28.69 -25.09 -16.65
C ILE A 98 27.57 -25.13 -17.68
N GLN A 99 26.45 -25.76 -17.35
CA GLN A 99 25.26 -25.82 -18.21
C GLN A 99 24.76 -24.40 -18.55
N ALA A 100 24.63 -23.53 -17.54
CA ALA A 100 24.20 -22.14 -17.72
C ALA A 100 25.05 -21.34 -18.72
N ARG A 101 26.35 -21.62 -18.82
CA ARG A 101 27.24 -20.95 -19.79
C ARG A 101 26.99 -21.39 -21.23
N GLY A 102 26.49 -22.62 -21.43
CA GLY A 102 26.20 -23.17 -22.74
C GLY A 102 24.78 -22.88 -23.23
N ILE A 103 23.93 -22.30 -22.37
CA ILE A 103 22.53 -22.07 -22.69
C ILE A 103 22.35 -20.81 -23.54
N PRO A 104 21.58 -20.88 -24.64
CA PRO A 104 21.24 -19.70 -25.41
C PRO A 104 20.43 -18.72 -24.58
N SER A 105 20.63 -17.42 -24.82
CA SER A 105 19.84 -16.37 -24.17
C SER A 105 18.36 -16.55 -24.50
N SER A 106 17.54 -16.80 -23.49
CA SER A 106 16.08 -16.92 -23.66
C SER A 106 15.47 -15.61 -24.19
N PRO A 107 14.30 -15.63 -24.85
CA PRO A 107 13.58 -14.43 -25.26
C PRO A 107 13.39 -13.41 -24.13
N PHE A 108 13.13 -13.85 -22.89
CA PHE A 108 13.04 -12.96 -21.74
C PHE A 108 14.37 -12.25 -21.43
N HIS A 109 15.50 -12.97 -21.49
CA HIS A 109 16.83 -12.36 -21.32
C HIS A 109 17.17 -11.40 -22.46
N GLN A 110 16.74 -11.69 -23.69
CA GLN A 110 16.90 -10.79 -24.83
C GLN A 110 16.12 -9.49 -24.63
N TYR A 111 14.86 -9.58 -24.17
CA TYR A 111 14.07 -8.41 -23.77
C TYR A 111 14.77 -7.59 -22.68
N PHE A 112 15.23 -8.24 -21.59
CA PHE A 112 16.00 -7.57 -20.53
C PHE A 112 17.21 -6.82 -21.10
N HIS A 113 18.02 -7.47 -21.94
CA HIS A 113 19.19 -6.84 -22.54
C HIS A 113 18.84 -5.64 -23.43
N ARG A 114 17.72 -5.71 -24.16
CA ARG A 114 17.22 -4.58 -24.96
C ARG A 114 16.86 -3.40 -24.09
N VAL A 115 16.01 -3.58 -23.07
CA VAL A 115 15.62 -2.47 -22.18
C VAL A 115 16.78 -1.94 -21.34
N PHE A 116 17.75 -2.81 -21.01
CA PHE A 116 18.99 -2.40 -20.38
C PHE A 116 19.84 -1.49 -21.29
N ALA A 117 19.96 -1.82 -22.57
CA ALA A 117 20.64 -0.98 -23.57
C ALA A 117 19.94 0.38 -23.75
N LEU A 118 18.61 0.41 -23.64
CA LEU A 118 17.80 1.62 -23.65
C LEU A 118 17.85 2.42 -22.33
N LYS A 119 18.66 1.99 -21.35
CA LYS A 119 18.79 2.61 -20.02
C LYS A 119 17.48 2.67 -19.22
N ARG A 120 16.54 1.76 -19.49
CA ARG A 120 15.24 1.70 -18.81
C ARG A 120 15.24 0.84 -17.54
N VAL A 121 16.35 0.14 -17.25
CA VAL A 121 16.46 -0.74 -16.08
C VAL A 121 16.95 0.05 -14.88
N VAL A 122 16.09 0.19 -13.87
CA VAL A 122 16.43 0.75 -12.56
C VAL A 122 17.21 -0.28 -11.74
N LYS A 123 16.69 -1.51 -11.67
CA LYS A 123 17.32 -2.60 -10.93
C LYS A 123 16.92 -3.96 -11.49
N TYR A 124 17.87 -4.90 -11.47
CA TYR A 124 17.61 -6.31 -11.76
C TYR A 124 17.91 -7.13 -10.52
N LEU A 125 16.89 -7.81 -9.99
CA LEU A 125 16.96 -8.69 -8.83
C LEU A 125 16.66 -10.09 -9.30
N THR A 126 17.48 -11.06 -8.91
CA THR A 126 17.25 -12.46 -9.24
C THR A 126 17.51 -13.33 -8.02
N THR A 127 16.68 -14.35 -7.85
CA THR A 127 16.94 -15.47 -6.93
C THR A 127 17.73 -16.60 -7.60
N SER A 128 17.98 -16.49 -8.91
CA SER A 128 18.86 -17.40 -9.61
C SER A 128 20.33 -17.11 -9.31
N PHE A 129 21.16 -18.15 -9.37
CA PHE A 129 22.60 -18.09 -9.10
C PHE A 129 23.46 -18.61 -10.27
N ASP A 130 22.83 -18.84 -11.42
CA ASP A 130 23.49 -19.26 -12.67
C ASP A 130 24.13 -18.10 -13.45
N ALA A 131 23.74 -16.87 -13.15
CA ALA A 131 24.31 -15.63 -13.70
C ALA A 131 24.18 -15.51 -15.23
N VAL A 132 23.13 -16.09 -15.81
CA VAL A 132 22.87 -16.04 -17.26
C VAL A 132 22.70 -14.59 -17.75
N GLU A 133 22.13 -13.72 -16.91
CA GLU A 133 21.96 -12.30 -17.15
C GLU A 133 23.27 -11.51 -17.32
N VAL A 134 24.41 -12.07 -16.92
CA VAL A 134 25.73 -11.40 -16.97
C VAL A 134 26.55 -11.82 -18.20
N LEU A 135 26.16 -12.88 -18.91
CA LEU A 135 27.01 -13.53 -19.93
C LEU A 135 27.43 -12.61 -21.10
N ARG A 136 26.61 -11.62 -21.49
CA ARG A 136 26.95 -10.72 -22.61
C ARG A 136 27.96 -9.61 -22.28
N LYS A 137 28.17 -9.25 -21.01
CA LYS A 137 29.14 -8.19 -20.65
C LYS A 137 30.58 -8.67 -20.56
N ARG A 138 30.82 -9.98 -20.39
CA ARG A 138 32.19 -10.50 -20.21
C ARG A 138 33.05 -10.49 -21.48
N VAL A 139 32.48 -10.17 -22.64
CA VAL A 139 33.23 -10.03 -23.90
C VAL A 139 33.80 -8.61 -24.07
N ALA A 140 33.33 -7.60 -23.31
CA ALA A 140 33.74 -6.20 -23.51
C ALA A 140 34.54 -5.54 -22.36
N GLU A 141 34.52 -6.05 -21.13
CA GLU A 141 35.35 -5.49 -20.04
C GLU A 141 35.82 -6.60 -19.07
N ILE A 142 37.03 -7.13 -19.28
CA ILE A 142 37.75 -7.88 -18.25
C ILE A 142 38.52 -6.86 -17.39
N LYS A 143 37.83 -6.21 -16.45
CA LYS A 143 38.47 -5.80 -15.19
C LYS A 143 38.27 -6.94 -14.21
N ARG A 144 39.35 -7.68 -13.95
CA ARG A 144 39.41 -8.79 -12.97
C ARG A 144 38.78 -8.34 -11.65
N ALA A 145 37.61 -8.87 -11.33
CA ALA A 145 37.08 -8.83 -9.97
C ALA A 145 38.03 -9.65 -9.10
N THR A 146 38.78 -8.98 -8.24
CA THR A 146 39.64 -9.61 -7.24
C THR A 146 38.77 -10.41 -6.30
N SER A 147 39.01 -11.73 -6.25
CA SER A 147 38.54 -12.58 -5.17
C SER A 147 38.93 -11.93 -3.84
N ARG A 148 37.96 -11.72 -2.95
CA ARG A 148 38.22 -11.24 -1.58
C ARG A 148 39.35 -12.10 -0.97
N PRO A 149 40.42 -11.50 -0.43
CA PRO A 149 41.45 -12.29 0.25
C PRO A 149 40.79 -13.02 1.42
N PRO A 150 41.10 -14.31 1.64
CA PRO A 150 40.60 -15.01 2.81
C PRO A 150 41.08 -14.30 4.08
N ALA A 151 40.16 -14.09 5.02
CA ALA A 151 40.49 -13.55 6.33
C ALA A 151 41.59 -14.43 6.99
N PRO A 152 42.56 -13.83 7.70
CA PRO A 152 43.61 -14.59 8.35
C PRO A 152 43.08 -15.14 9.67
N ALA A 153 42.75 -16.44 9.72
CA ALA A 153 42.70 -17.16 10.98
C ALA A 153 42.82 -18.68 10.80
N ALA A 154 43.51 -19.28 11.78
CA ALA A 154 43.46 -20.64 12.32
C ALA A 154 43.26 -21.85 11.38
N LYS A 155 44.12 -22.87 11.56
CA LYS A 155 44.20 -24.15 10.86
C LYS A 155 43.00 -25.10 11.09
N ALA A 156 41.76 -24.63 10.98
CA ALA A 156 40.60 -25.51 10.83
C ALA A 156 40.42 -25.85 9.34
N SER A 157 40.10 -27.11 9.03
CA SER A 157 39.90 -27.63 7.67
C SER A 157 39.03 -26.70 6.82
N ARG A 158 39.65 -26.02 5.84
CA ARG A 158 38.97 -25.08 4.94
C ARG A 158 38.11 -25.85 3.94
N ARG A 159 36.89 -26.22 4.33
CA ARG A 159 35.87 -26.74 3.41
C ARG A 159 35.43 -25.63 2.44
N LEU A 160 35.51 -25.88 1.14
CA LEU A 160 35.04 -24.95 0.11
C LEU A 160 33.54 -25.17 -0.10
N CYS A 161 32.75 -24.11 0.10
CA CYS A 161 31.31 -24.09 -0.17
C CYS A 161 31.02 -23.04 -1.26
N PRO A 162 30.10 -23.29 -2.21
CA PRO A 162 29.67 -22.28 -3.16
C PRO A 162 29.08 -21.09 -2.42
N ALA A 163 29.45 -19.87 -2.82
CA ALA A 163 28.85 -18.64 -2.29
C ALA A 163 27.44 -18.42 -2.88
N VAL A 164 26.53 -19.35 -2.61
CA VAL A 164 25.11 -19.26 -2.98
C VAL A 164 24.32 -19.22 -1.68
N LEU A 165 23.59 -18.13 -1.49
CA LEU A 165 22.73 -17.93 -0.33
C LEU A 165 21.35 -18.47 -0.69
N ASN A 166 20.82 -19.40 0.12
CA ASN A 166 19.54 -20.04 -0.17
C ASN A 166 18.32 -19.19 0.21
N SER A 167 18.40 -18.46 1.30
CA SER A 167 17.45 -17.39 1.57
C SER A 167 17.99 -16.11 0.94
N MET A 168 17.07 -15.21 0.59
CA MET A 168 17.41 -13.79 0.58
C MET A 168 17.78 -13.46 2.04
N ALA A 169 19.02 -13.78 2.44
CA ALA A 169 19.52 -13.83 3.82
C ALA A 169 19.42 -12.47 4.51
N SER A 170 19.91 -12.36 5.76
CA SER A 170 19.89 -11.15 6.61
C SER A 170 20.02 -9.77 5.93
N ASP A 171 20.70 -9.69 4.77
CA ASP A 171 20.82 -8.51 3.92
C ASP A 171 19.53 -8.06 3.19
N MET A 172 18.54 -8.95 3.09
CA MET A 172 17.21 -8.73 2.53
C MET A 172 16.10 -8.81 3.58
N LEU A 173 16.43 -8.99 4.87
CA LEU A 173 15.46 -8.81 5.96
C LEU A 173 15.02 -7.33 6.07
N PRO A 174 13.84 -7.04 6.63
CA PRO A 174 13.42 -5.66 6.89
C PRO A 174 14.52 -4.90 7.65
N GLY A 175 14.88 -3.71 7.15
CA GLY A 175 15.92 -2.86 7.74
C GLY A 175 17.35 -3.15 7.28
N ALA A 176 17.57 -4.22 6.51
CA ALA A 176 18.88 -4.55 6.01
C ALA A 176 19.37 -3.59 4.91
N ARG A 177 20.70 -3.38 4.83
CA ARG A 177 21.29 -2.36 3.97
C ARG A 177 21.01 -2.58 2.48
N LEU A 178 21.01 -3.83 2.02
CA LEU A 178 20.75 -4.15 0.61
C LEU A 178 19.26 -3.98 0.30
N ARG A 179 18.35 -4.51 1.13
CA ARG A 179 16.90 -4.28 1.03
C ARG A 179 16.56 -2.79 0.92
N ASN A 180 17.07 -1.99 1.86
CA ASN A 180 16.81 -0.55 1.89
C ASN A 180 17.30 0.16 0.63
N ARG A 181 18.45 -0.27 0.07
CA ARG A 181 18.96 0.28 -1.21
C ARG A 181 18.06 -0.08 -2.38
N ILE A 182 17.51 -1.30 -2.40
CA ILE A 182 16.61 -1.78 -3.45
C ILE A 182 15.30 -0.99 -3.40
N VAL A 183 14.68 -0.92 -2.22
CA VAL A 183 13.45 -0.15 -2.00
C VAL A 183 13.67 1.34 -2.32
N ALA A 184 14.81 1.91 -1.93
CA ALA A 184 15.14 3.28 -2.28
C ALA A 184 15.30 3.48 -3.80
N ALA A 185 15.88 2.52 -4.52
CA ALA A 185 16.01 2.59 -5.98
C ALA A 185 14.64 2.51 -6.67
N ALA A 186 13.72 1.72 -6.15
CA ALA A 186 12.36 1.59 -6.67
C ALA A 186 11.54 2.89 -6.64
N LYS A 187 11.96 3.91 -5.88
CA LYS A 187 11.34 5.25 -5.91
C LYS A 187 11.40 5.90 -7.30
N ASN A 188 12.30 5.45 -8.16
CA ASN A 188 12.44 5.97 -9.52
C ASN A 188 11.81 5.07 -10.58
N ALA A 189 11.11 4.01 -10.16
CA ALA A 189 10.53 3.04 -11.05
C ALA A 189 9.05 3.34 -11.33
N ASP A 190 8.64 3.10 -12.58
CA ASP A 190 7.24 3.11 -13.03
C ASP A 190 6.70 1.69 -13.25
N LEU A 191 7.56 0.67 -13.25
CA LEU A 191 7.18 -0.73 -13.40
C LEU A 191 7.98 -1.66 -12.48
N LEU A 192 7.29 -2.51 -11.73
CA LEU A 192 7.86 -3.74 -11.16
C LEU A 192 7.42 -4.94 -12.00
N LEU A 193 8.37 -5.59 -12.66
CA LEU A 193 8.13 -6.80 -13.47
C LEU A 193 8.64 -8.04 -12.74
N ILE A 194 7.73 -8.93 -12.38
CA ILE A 194 7.99 -10.16 -11.62
C ILE A 194 7.84 -11.35 -12.57
N ALA A 195 8.86 -12.18 -12.73
CA ALA A 195 8.81 -13.31 -13.67
C ALA A 195 9.64 -14.53 -13.23
N GLY A 196 9.09 -15.72 -13.45
CA GLY A 196 9.79 -17.00 -13.18
C GLY A 196 10.22 -17.19 -11.72
N ILE A 197 9.49 -16.59 -10.78
CA ILE A 197 9.72 -16.70 -9.34
C ILE A 197 8.41 -17.06 -8.64
N SER A 198 8.48 -18.00 -7.69
CA SER A 198 7.34 -18.33 -6.84
C SER A 198 7.14 -17.26 -5.77
N LEU A 199 5.92 -16.72 -5.70
CA LEU A 199 5.48 -15.75 -4.70
C LEU A 199 4.98 -16.41 -3.40
N GLN A 200 5.32 -17.69 -3.18
CA GLN A 200 4.94 -18.43 -1.96
C GLN A 200 5.83 -18.12 -0.75
N SER A 201 7.01 -17.51 -0.96
CA SER A 201 7.92 -17.11 0.12
C SER A 201 7.49 -15.77 0.70
N ASP A 202 7.26 -15.73 2.01
CA ASP A 202 6.90 -14.51 2.73
C ASP A 202 7.96 -13.42 2.61
N GLU A 203 9.25 -13.79 2.61
CA GLU A 203 10.37 -12.84 2.44
C GLU A 203 10.32 -12.15 1.07
N ILE A 204 10.08 -12.93 0.00
CA ILE A 204 9.93 -12.40 -1.36
C ILE A 204 8.68 -11.53 -1.43
N MET A 205 7.58 -11.95 -0.79
CA MET A 205 6.33 -11.20 -0.79
C MET A 205 6.41 -9.88 -0.02
N ASP A 206 7.13 -9.84 1.11
CA ASP A 206 7.36 -8.60 1.84
C ASP A 206 8.27 -7.65 1.04
N LEU A 207 9.27 -8.17 0.32
CA LEU A 207 10.07 -7.36 -0.61
C LEU A 207 9.22 -6.81 -1.76
N VAL A 208 8.38 -7.66 -2.37
CA VAL A 208 7.43 -7.24 -3.43
C VAL A 208 6.51 -6.15 -2.90
N ARG A 209 5.97 -6.29 -1.68
CA ARG A 209 5.13 -5.28 -1.03
C ARG A 209 5.85 -3.94 -0.93
N GLU A 210 7.07 -3.91 -0.38
CA GLU A 210 7.83 -2.67 -0.20
C GLU A 210 8.19 -2.00 -1.53
N ILE A 211 8.58 -2.78 -2.55
CA ILE A 211 8.88 -2.26 -3.88
C ILE A 211 7.60 -1.74 -4.56
N ALA A 212 6.52 -2.52 -4.51
CA ALA A 212 5.21 -2.16 -5.06
C ALA A 212 4.70 -0.85 -4.46
N GLU A 213 4.85 -0.64 -3.15
CA GLU A 213 4.50 0.63 -2.50
C GLU A 213 5.27 1.82 -3.09
N GLN A 214 6.56 1.66 -3.41
CA GLN A 214 7.33 2.74 -4.04
C GLN A 214 6.91 2.98 -5.49
N VAL A 215 6.66 1.92 -6.26
CA VAL A 215 6.20 2.02 -7.66
C VAL A 215 4.82 2.66 -7.73
N HIS A 216 3.89 2.24 -6.87
CA HIS A 216 2.52 2.78 -6.79
C HIS A 216 2.48 4.25 -6.37
N ARG A 217 3.42 4.73 -5.53
CA ARG A 217 3.54 6.17 -5.19
C ARG A 217 3.78 7.05 -6.40
N ARG A 218 4.27 6.48 -7.51
CA ARG A 218 4.48 7.16 -8.79
C ARG A 218 3.46 6.81 -9.85
N TYR A 219 2.34 6.21 -9.45
CA TYR A 219 1.30 5.71 -10.36
C TYR A 219 1.80 4.61 -11.31
N GLY A 220 2.92 3.95 -10.98
CA GLY A 220 3.44 2.82 -11.75
C GLY A 220 2.66 1.53 -11.55
N GLY A 221 2.95 0.51 -12.36
CA GLY A 221 2.31 -0.80 -12.33
C GLY A 221 3.19 -1.92 -11.78
N VAL A 222 2.57 -2.95 -11.23
CA VAL A 222 3.21 -4.20 -10.79
C VAL A 222 2.63 -5.35 -11.59
N VAL A 223 3.47 -6.01 -12.38
CA VAL A 223 3.08 -7.08 -13.30
C VAL A 223 3.79 -8.38 -12.91
N TYR A 224 3.01 -9.43 -12.70
CA TYR A 224 3.51 -10.80 -12.54
C TYR A 224 3.30 -11.59 -13.83
N ILE A 225 4.34 -12.26 -14.32
CA ILE A 225 4.30 -13.13 -15.50
C ILE A 225 4.59 -14.56 -15.06
N GLY A 226 3.60 -15.44 -15.25
CA GLY A 226 3.74 -16.86 -14.95
C GLY A 226 2.46 -17.64 -15.29
N GLU A 227 2.58 -18.94 -15.50
CA GLU A 227 1.42 -19.78 -15.85
C GLU A 227 0.54 -20.10 -14.64
N GLN A 228 1.16 -20.23 -13.47
CA GLN A 228 0.49 -20.53 -12.21
C GLN A 228 -0.06 -19.24 -11.59
N PRO A 229 -1.26 -19.27 -10.97
CA PRO A 229 -1.76 -18.16 -10.17
C PRO A 229 -0.75 -17.82 -9.07
N SER A 230 -0.64 -16.53 -8.74
CA SER A 230 0.18 -16.08 -7.61
C SER A 230 -0.42 -16.63 -6.30
N GLY A 231 0.01 -17.82 -5.90
CA GLY A 231 -0.47 -18.51 -4.72
C GLY A 231 -0.01 -17.80 -3.45
N GLY A 232 -0.85 -16.91 -2.90
CA GLY A 232 -0.64 -16.26 -1.61
C GLY A 232 -1.77 -15.30 -1.29
N ARG A 233 -2.37 -15.39 -0.08
CA ARG A 233 -3.48 -14.49 0.32
C ARG A 233 -3.11 -13.00 0.25
N GLY A 234 -1.81 -12.67 0.30
CA GLY A 234 -1.30 -11.30 0.23
C GLY A 234 -0.93 -10.78 -1.16
N SER A 235 -0.81 -11.64 -2.20
CA SER A 235 -0.39 -11.18 -3.54
C SER A 235 -1.44 -10.29 -4.21
N LYS A 236 -2.72 -10.55 -3.89
CA LYS A 236 -3.89 -9.84 -4.43
C LYS A 236 -3.81 -8.31 -4.28
N TYR A 237 -3.11 -7.80 -3.27
CA TYR A 237 -3.08 -6.37 -2.96
C TYR A 237 -1.84 -5.63 -3.50
N HIS A 238 -0.84 -6.36 -3.98
CA HIS A 238 0.45 -5.77 -4.36
C HIS A 238 0.79 -5.98 -5.83
N VAL A 239 0.22 -7.00 -6.47
CA VAL A 239 0.32 -7.21 -7.91
C VAL A 239 -0.92 -6.63 -8.58
N ASP A 240 -0.75 -5.75 -9.56
CA ASP A 240 -1.87 -5.15 -10.31
C ASP A 240 -2.33 -6.10 -11.42
N PHE A 241 -1.38 -6.70 -12.14
CA PHE A 241 -1.66 -7.57 -13.29
C PHE A 241 -0.92 -8.91 -13.19
N HIS A 242 -1.61 -10.00 -13.47
CA HIS A 242 -1.02 -11.33 -13.67
C HIS A 242 -1.24 -11.74 -15.12
N LEU A 243 -0.16 -11.76 -15.91
CA LEU A 243 -0.16 -12.25 -17.28
C LEU A 243 0.05 -13.77 -17.25
N GLN A 244 -1.03 -14.52 -17.47
CA GLN A 244 -1.05 -15.98 -17.39
C GLN A 244 -0.40 -16.62 -18.63
N MET A 245 0.93 -16.61 -18.69
CA MET A 245 1.71 -17.23 -19.75
C MET A 245 3.17 -17.43 -19.33
N THR A 246 3.93 -18.16 -20.15
CA THR A 246 5.37 -18.30 -19.93
C THR A 246 6.10 -16.97 -20.13
N PRO A 247 7.13 -16.67 -19.32
CA PRO A 247 7.91 -15.44 -19.45
C PRO A 247 8.50 -15.21 -20.85
N ASP A 248 8.97 -16.25 -21.52
CA ASP A 248 9.55 -16.12 -22.86
C ASP A 248 8.50 -15.77 -23.94
N LYS A 249 7.30 -16.35 -23.88
CA LYS A 249 6.21 -15.98 -24.79
C LYS A 249 5.81 -14.52 -24.57
N CYS A 250 5.66 -14.12 -23.30
CA CYS A 250 5.35 -12.74 -22.94
C CYS A 250 6.41 -11.77 -23.46
N ALA A 251 7.69 -12.07 -23.25
CA ALA A 251 8.79 -11.26 -23.75
C ALA A 251 8.83 -11.17 -25.29
N GLY A 252 8.44 -12.22 -26.00
CA GLY A 252 8.26 -12.18 -27.45
C GLY A 252 7.19 -11.16 -27.87
N HIS A 253 6.04 -11.17 -27.19
CA HIS A 253 4.97 -10.19 -27.45
C HIS A 253 5.39 -8.76 -27.09
N ILE A 254 6.05 -8.55 -25.94
CA ILE A 254 6.55 -7.22 -25.54
C ILE A 254 7.53 -6.68 -26.59
N GLN A 255 8.47 -7.51 -27.07
CA GLN A 255 9.43 -7.09 -28.10
C GLN A 255 8.76 -6.75 -29.44
N SER A 256 7.75 -7.51 -29.84
CA SER A 256 6.96 -7.20 -31.04
C SER A 256 6.23 -5.86 -30.89
N THR A 257 5.64 -5.60 -29.72
CA THR A 257 5.02 -4.31 -29.40
C THR A 257 6.04 -3.17 -29.45
N MET A 258 7.23 -3.33 -28.86
CA MET A 258 8.28 -2.31 -28.90
C MET A 258 8.68 -1.95 -30.33
N ASN A 259 8.87 -2.95 -31.21
CA ASN A 259 9.20 -2.70 -32.62
C ASN A 259 8.10 -1.88 -33.32
N ARG A 260 6.83 -2.24 -33.10
CA ARG A 260 5.70 -1.51 -33.69
C ARG A 260 5.61 -0.05 -33.23
N LEU A 261 5.96 0.23 -31.97
CA LEU A 261 5.99 1.59 -31.44
C LEU A 261 7.15 2.40 -32.04
N GLU A 262 8.32 1.79 -32.20
CA GLU A 262 9.48 2.41 -32.88
C GLU A 262 9.17 2.74 -34.35
N ASP A 263 8.47 1.85 -35.06
CA ASP A 263 8.06 2.07 -36.46
C ASP A 263 7.02 3.21 -36.56
N ALA A 264 6.10 3.33 -35.59
CA ALA A 264 5.09 4.39 -35.56
C ALA A 264 5.68 5.78 -35.28
N ASP A 265 6.60 5.88 -34.31
CA ASP A 265 7.26 7.13 -33.92
C ASP A 265 8.13 7.71 -35.05
N THR A 266 8.64 6.88 -35.95
CA THR A 266 9.44 7.34 -37.10
C THR A 266 8.58 8.04 -38.17
N SER A 267 7.25 7.91 -38.11
CA SER A 267 6.33 8.44 -39.14
C SER A 267 5.62 9.75 -38.76
N MET A 268 5.67 10.18 -37.49
CA MET A 268 5.11 11.46 -37.03
C MET A 268 6.22 12.33 -36.42
N GLU A 269 6.55 13.44 -37.08
CA GLU A 269 7.49 14.44 -36.55
C GLU A 269 7.10 14.88 -35.13
N SER A 270 8.10 14.85 -34.25
CA SER A 270 7.99 14.78 -32.79
C SER A 270 7.15 15.90 -32.16
N ALA A 271 5.92 15.58 -31.77
CA ALA A 271 5.27 16.30 -30.69
C ALA A 271 6.00 15.92 -29.39
N VAL A 272 6.63 16.90 -28.74
CA VAL A 272 7.29 16.71 -27.44
C VAL A 272 6.22 16.42 -26.40
N GLY A 273 5.91 15.14 -26.21
CA GLY A 273 5.00 14.66 -25.17
C GLY A 273 5.53 15.05 -23.79
N THR A 274 4.70 15.71 -23.00
CA THR A 274 5.08 16.16 -21.65
C THR A 274 5.25 14.94 -20.73
N GLU A 275 6.19 14.99 -19.76
CA GLU A 275 6.42 13.90 -18.79
C GLU A 275 5.14 13.46 -18.03
N SER A 276 4.11 14.31 -18.00
CA SER A 276 2.82 14.04 -17.38
C SER A 276 2.01 12.95 -18.10
N GLU A 277 2.13 12.79 -19.42
CA GLU A 277 1.38 11.79 -20.18
C GLU A 277 1.90 10.36 -19.93
N LYS A 278 3.21 10.22 -19.65
CA LYS A 278 3.85 8.92 -19.45
C LYS A 278 3.46 8.25 -18.13
N ALA A 279 3.40 9.02 -17.05
CA ALA A 279 2.91 8.54 -15.75
C ALA A 279 1.40 8.24 -15.77
N GLY A 280 0.67 8.79 -16.75
CA GLY A 280 -0.75 8.54 -16.96
C GLY A 280 -1.05 7.11 -17.40
N ALA A 281 -0.20 6.48 -18.22
CA ALA A 281 -0.53 5.19 -18.85
C ALA A 281 -0.83 4.07 -17.83
N TRP A 282 0.02 3.88 -16.82
CA TRP A 282 -0.23 2.87 -15.77
C TRP A 282 -1.44 3.24 -14.91
N CYS A 283 -1.57 4.52 -14.55
CA CYS A 283 -2.72 5.02 -13.81
C CYS A 283 -4.02 4.70 -14.55
N GLU A 284 -4.10 5.04 -15.83
CA GLU A 284 -5.22 4.77 -16.72
C GLU A 284 -5.50 3.28 -16.85
N ILE A 285 -4.52 2.40 -17.03
CA ILE A 285 -4.79 0.96 -17.22
C ILE A 285 -5.20 0.28 -15.91
N ILE A 286 -4.64 0.70 -14.78
CA ILE A 286 -5.04 0.22 -13.45
C ILE A 286 -6.48 0.65 -13.15
N ASN A 287 -6.81 1.89 -13.50
CA ASN A 287 -8.07 2.55 -13.17
C ASN A 287 -9.22 2.29 -14.16
N ASN A 288 -8.93 2.27 -15.46
CA ASN A 288 -9.89 2.00 -16.50
C ASN A 288 -10.27 0.53 -16.46
N GLU A 289 -11.58 0.31 -16.56
CA GLU A 289 -12.21 -1.00 -16.46
C GLU A 289 -11.88 -1.83 -17.68
N ILE A 290 -10.75 -2.52 -17.59
CA ILE A 290 -10.78 -3.91 -18.00
C ILE A 290 -11.61 -4.61 -16.93
N GLU A 291 -12.84 -4.99 -17.28
CA GLU A 291 -13.69 -5.82 -16.42
C GLU A 291 -12.84 -6.95 -15.85
N SER A 292 -12.70 -6.93 -14.52
CA SER A 292 -12.25 -8.12 -13.81
C SER A 292 -13.35 -9.14 -14.10
N LEU A 293 -13.08 -10.11 -14.97
CA LEU A 293 -13.75 -11.40 -14.85
C LEU A 293 -13.41 -11.84 -13.44
N PHE A 294 -14.33 -11.56 -12.50
CA PHE A 294 -14.25 -12.12 -11.18
C PHE A 294 -14.03 -13.61 -11.43
N LEU A 295 -12.88 -14.12 -10.99
CA LEU A 295 -12.77 -15.54 -10.68
C LEU A 295 -14.07 -15.83 -9.95
N VAL A 296 -14.93 -16.66 -10.58
CA VAL A 296 -16.20 -17.11 -10.02
C VAL A 296 -15.94 -17.25 -8.54
N GLU A 297 -16.54 -16.39 -7.73
CA GLU A 297 -16.41 -16.49 -6.28
C GLU A 297 -16.75 -17.94 -6.01
N GLU A 298 -15.74 -18.72 -5.60
CA GLU A 298 -15.97 -20.11 -5.25
C GLU A 298 -17.16 -20.06 -4.28
N PRO A 299 -18.26 -20.78 -4.59
CA PRO A 299 -19.53 -20.63 -3.88
C PRO A 299 -19.23 -20.63 -2.39
N GLU A 300 -19.78 -19.66 -1.64
CA GLU A 300 -19.56 -19.48 -0.20
C GLU A 300 -19.65 -20.83 0.50
N LEU A 301 -18.50 -21.48 0.60
CA LEU A 301 -18.37 -22.79 1.18
C LEU A 301 -18.53 -22.51 2.66
N ASN A 302 -19.56 -23.12 3.27
CA ASN A 302 -19.82 -23.23 4.70
C ASN A 302 -18.67 -23.95 5.45
N ARG A 303 -17.42 -23.66 5.08
CA ARG A 303 -16.23 -24.11 5.76
C ARG A 303 -16.06 -23.29 7.03
N PRO A 304 -15.59 -23.91 8.11
CA PRO A 304 -15.29 -23.19 9.33
C PRO A 304 -14.25 -22.10 9.05
N GLN A 305 -14.50 -20.92 9.60
CA GLN A 305 -13.63 -19.75 9.48
C GLN A 305 -13.31 -19.20 10.86
N CYS A 306 -12.07 -18.74 11.04
CA CYS A 306 -11.66 -18.04 12.25
C CYS A 306 -12.52 -16.81 12.46
N PHE A 307 -13.23 -16.75 13.59
CA PHE A 307 -14.08 -15.66 14.03
C PHE A 307 -13.36 -14.30 14.09
N LEU A 308 -12.02 -14.30 14.28
CA LEU A 308 -11.24 -13.07 14.40
C LEU A 308 -10.56 -12.60 13.10
N CYS A 309 -10.30 -13.47 12.13
CA CYS A 309 -9.56 -13.10 10.92
C CYS A 309 -10.05 -13.76 9.61
N ASN A 310 -11.16 -14.48 9.66
CA ASN A 310 -11.76 -15.22 8.54
C ASN A 310 -10.79 -16.20 7.84
N THR A 311 -9.75 -16.66 8.55
CA THR A 311 -8.92 -17.77 8.07
C THR A 311 -9.76 -19.03 7.94
N SER A 312 -9.71 -19.67 6.78
CA SER A 312 -10.47 -20.89 6.45
C SER A 312 -9.59 -22.15 6.41
N LEU A 313 -8.40 -22.09 7.02
CA LEU A 313 -7.49 -23.22 7.11
C LEU A 313 -7.96 -24.11 8.27
N GLU A 314 -8.82 -25.10 7.98
CA GLU A 314 -9.48 -25.94 8.99
C GLU A 314 -8.48 -26.56 10.00
N GLU A 315 -7.33 -27.01 9.51
CA GLU A 315 -6.22 -27.55 10.32
C GLU A 315 -5.62 -26.57 11.35
N CYS A 316 -5.82 -25.27 11.14
CA CYS A 316 -5.34 -24.20 12.01
C CYS A 316 -6.48 -23.61 12.85
N LEU A 317 -7.66 -24.21 12.90
CA LEU A 317 -8.81 -23.69 13.65
C LEU A 317 -9.08 -24.49 14.92
N LEU A 318 -9.27 -23.78 16.03
CA LEU A 318 -9.77 -24.30 17.30
C LEU A 318 -11.26 -24.04 17.39
N LYS A 319 -12.05 -25.08 17.66
CA LYS A 319 -13.48 -24.93 17.93
C LYS A 319 -13.70 -24.68 19.41
N CYS A 320 -14.31 -23.55 19.77
CA CYS A 320 -14.70 -23.30 21.15
C CYS A 320 -15.75 -24.31 21.60
N ARG A 321 -15.48 -25.08 22.66
CA ARG A 321 -16.43 -26.08 23.19
C ARG A 321 -17.74 -25.50 23.72
N ARG A 322 -17.76 -24.19 24.05
CA ARG A 322 -18.93 -23.51 24.64
C ARG A 322 -19.81 -22.85 23.57
N CYS A 323 -19.26 -22.00 22.71
CA CYS A 323 -20.05 -21.30 21.68
C CYS A 323 -20.02 -21.94 20.30
N GLY A 324 -19.09 -22.87 20.03
CA GLY A 324 -18.92 -23.50 18.72
C GLY A 324 -18.15 -22.66 17.70
N ASP A 325 -17.79 -21.42 18.01
CA ASP A 325 -17.00 -20.55 17.12
C ASP A 325 -15.59 -21.10 16.91
N TRP A 326 -15.03 -20.80 15.74
CA TRP A 326 -13.68 -21.23 15.37
C TRP A 326 -12.67 -20.10 15.53
N LEU A 327 -11.46 -20.38 16.01
CA LEU A 327 -10.38 -19.40 16.17
C LEU A 327 -9.07 -19.95 15.64
N CYS A 328 -8.34 -19.19 14.83
CA CYS A 328 -7.08 -19.69 14.30
C CYS A 328 -5.95 -19.64 15.33
N TYR A 329 -5.19 -20.73 15.42
CA TYR A 329 -4.08 -20.88 16.38
C TYR A 329 -2.78 -21.30 15.70
N THR A 330 -1.67 -21.17 16.43
CA THR A 330 -0.38 -21.76 16.05
C THR A 330 -0.48 -23.27 16.31
N GLY A 331 -0.88 -24.02 15.29
CA GLY A 331 -0.71 -25.48 15.30
C GLY A 331 0.77 -25.89 15.37
N PRO A 332 1.11 -27.18 15.24
CA PRO A 332 2.48 -27.69 15.25
C PRO A 332 3.35 -27.24 14.06
N TYR A 333 2.88 -26.29 13.24
CA TYR A 333 3.51 -25.85 12.01
C TYR A 333 4.34 -24.59 12.19
N HIS A 334 5.40 -24.46 11.38
CA HIS A 334 6.34 -23.34 11.44
C HIS A 334 5.64 -21.96 11.43
N THR A 335 6.01 -21.12 12.39
CA THR A 335 5.47 -19.79 12.75
C THR A 335 5.48 -18.72 11.64
N ASN A 336 5.91 -19.06 10.43
CA ASN A 336 6.28 -18.06 9.42
C ASN A 336 5.12 -17.66 8.50
N ARG A 337 4.06 -18.47 8.39
CA ARG A 337 3.03 -18.29 7.33
C ARG A 337 1.87 -17.35 7.69
N THR A 338 1.46 -17.28 8.95
CA THR A 338 0.43 -16.35 9.43
C THR A 338 0.56 -16.17 10.94
N ALA A 339 0.55 -14.93 11.43
CA ALA A 339 0.51 -14.69 12.88
C ALA A 339 -0.90 -15.04 13.40
N PRO A 340 -1.05 -16.11 14.21
CA PRO A 340 -2.35 -16.66 14.61
C PRO A 340 -3.15 -15.68 15.46
N CYS A 341 -4.46 -15.89 15.52
CA CYS A 341 -5.34 -15.13 16.40
C CYS A 341 -5.21 -15.58 17.86
N VAL A 342 -4.87 -16.85 18.09
CA VAL A 342 -4.67 -17.44 19.42
C VAL A 342 -3.29 -18.10 19.50
N VAL A 343 -2.56 -17.84 20.59
CA VAL A 343 -1.35 -18.58 20.98
C VAL A 343 -1.66 -19.31 22.28
N LEU A 344 -1.71 -20.64 22.19
CA LEU A 344 -2.08 -21.51 23.30
C LEU A 344 -1.02 -21.45 24.40
N GLN A 345 -1.51 -21.54 25.64
CA GLN A 345 -0.72 -21.69 26.87
C GLN A 345 0.38 -20.64 27.09
N MET A 346 0.30 -19.46 26.47
CA MET A 346 1.32 -18.41 26.61
C MET A 346 1.47 -17.90 28.05
N PHE A 347 0.42 -18.00 28.86
CA PHE A 347 0.40 -17.50 30.24
C PHE A 347 0.28 -18.61 31.31
N ARG A 348 0.40 -19.89 30.93
CA ARG A 348 0.42 -20.99 31.91
C ARG A 348 1.81 -21.17 32.50
N ASP A 349 1.85 -21.53 33.79
CA ASP A 349 3.06 -22.01 34.46
C ASP A 349 3.48 -23.37 33.87
N GLU A 350 4.78 -23.56 33.66
CA GLU A 350 5.34 -24.78 33.06
C GLU A 350 5.03 -26.02 33.90
N ALA A 351 4.98 -25.88 35.23
CA ALA A 351 4.70 -26.99 36.13
C ALA A 351 3.28 -27.58 35.97
N ASN A 352 2.33 -26.81 35.42
CA ASN A 352 0.91 -27.17 35.31
C ASN A 352 0.40 -27.10 33.87
N LYS A 353 1.30 -27.19 32.88
CA LYS A 353 0.97 -27.06 31.46
C LYS A 353 0.42 -28.40 30.93
N PRO A 354 -0.87 -28.51 30.58
CA PRO A 354 -1.40 -29.74 29.99
C PRO A 354 -0.81 -29.93 28.58
N SER A 355 -0.97 -31.12 28.00
CA SER A 355 -0.56 -31.33 26.61
C SER A 355 -1.32 -30.39 25.66
N ILE A 356 -0.70 -30.06 24.52
CA ILE A 356 -1.32 -29.19 23.53
C ILE A 356 -2.61 -29.84 23.00
N GLU A 357 -2.63 -31.17 22.81
CA GLU A 357 -3.81 -31.91 22.38
C GLU A 357 -4.98 -31.76 23.36
N MET A 358 -4.72 -31.90 24.67
CA MET A 358 -5.74 -31.70 25.69
C MET A 358 -6.26 -30.26 25.70
N GLU A 359 -5.41 -29.26 25.46
CA GLU A 359 -5.83 -27.86 25.39
C GLU A 359 -6.64 -27.56 24.13
N ILE A 360 -6.31 -28.19 22.99
CA ILE A 360 -7.09 -28.09 21.74
C ILE A 360 -8.49 -28.67 21.96
N ASP A 361 -8.60 -29.87 22.54
CA ASP A 361 -9.88 -30.55 22.77
C ASP A 361 -10.75 -29.81 23.81
N ALA A 362 -10.11 -29.22 24.82
CA ALA A 362 -10.78 -28.46 25.87
C ALA A 362 -10.92 -26.96 25.55
N PHE A 363 -10.56 -26.52 24.34
CA PHE A 363 -10.42 -25.11 24.03
C PHE A 363 -11.72 -24.34 24.28
N CYS A 364 -11.59 -23.27 25.05
CA CYS A 364 -12.65 -22.33 25.35
C CYS A 364 -12.15 -20.95 24.91
N CYS A 365 -12.91 -20.25 24.05
CA CYS A 365 -12.49 -18.93 23.59
C CYS A 365 -12.52 -17.91 24.74
N MET A 366 -11.82 -16.79 24.55
CA MET A 366 -11.74 -15.74 25.57
C MET A 366 -13.10 -15.14 25.96
N TYR A 367 -14.11 -15.25 25.08
CA TYR A 367 -15.47 -14.79 25.34
C TYR A 367 -16.31 -15.75 26.18
N CYS A 368 -15.96 -17.02 26.16
CA CYS A 368 -16.64 -18.05 26.92
C CYS A 368 -15.89 -18.41 28.20
N TRP A 369 -14.68 -17.89 28.41
CA TRP A 369 -13.88 -18.12 29.61
C TRP A 369 -14.52 -17.50 30.84
N ASN A 370 -14.71 -18.29 31.91
CA ASN A 370 -15.30 -17.80 33.14
C ASN A 370 -14.21 -17.33 34.10
N HIS A 371 -13.89 -16.04 34.10
CA HIS A 371 -12.80 -15.53 34.93
C HIS A 371 -12.97 -15.74 36.44
N SER A 372 -14.20 -15.79 36.96
CA SER A 372 -14.42 -15.99 38.40
C SER A 372 -14.20 -17.44 38.84
N GLU A 373 -14.46 -18.41 37.96
CA GLU A 373 -14.34 -19.84 38.25
C GLU A 373 -13.00 -20.42 37.76
N GLU A 374 -12.55 -20.00 36.58
CA GLU A 374 -11.42 -20.58 35.86
C GLU A 374 -10.14 -19.72 35.97
N GLY A 375 -10.24 -18.51 36.53
CA GLY A 375 -9.10 -17.61 36.74
C GLY A 375 -8.67 -16.82 35.48
N PRO A 376 -7.40 -16.37 35.40
CA PRO A 376 -6.91 -15.63 34.23
C PRO A 376 -6.91 -16.51 32.98
N TYR A 377 -7.15 -15.89 31.82
CA TYR A 377 -7.22 -16.61 30.55
C TYR A 377 -5.81 -17.14 30.16
N PRO A 378 -5.65 -18.45 29.90
CA PRO A 378 -4.32 -19.07 29.75
C PRO A 378 -3.66 -18.83 28.38
N HIS A 379 -4.35 -18.20 27.43
CA HIS A 379 -3.88 -18.02 26.05
C HIS A 379 -3.66 -16.54 25.72
N SER A 380 -2.71 -16.26 24.84
CA SER A 380 -2.62 -14.95 24.23
C SER A 380 -3.53 -14.90 23.02
N VAL A 381 -4.36 -13.87 22.96
CA VAL A 381 -5.23 -13.62 21.81
C VAL A 381 -4.78 -12.32 21.19
N LYS A 382 -4.61 -12.32 19.86
CA LYS A 382 -4.50 -11.05 19.15
C LYS A 382 -5.73 -10.22 19.52
N PRO A 383 -5.58 -8.93 19.82
CA PRO A 383 -6.72 -8.07 20.03
C PRO A 383 -7.65 -8.26 18.83
N ALA A 384 -8.85 -8.76 19.12
CA ALA A 384 -9.88 -8.92 18.12
C ALA A 384 -10.11 -7.56 17.44
N PRO A 385 -10.49 -7.51 16.15
CA PRO A 385 -11.21 -6.35 15.66
C PRO A 385 -12.31 -6.04 16.69
N TRP A 386 -12.36 -4.78 17.15
CA TRP A 386 -13.12 -4.29 18.32
C TRP A 386 -14.55 -4.84 18.48
N VAL A 387 -15.15 -5.30 17.38
CA VAL A 387 -16.47 -5.94 17.23
C VAL A 387 -16.71 -7.10 18.18
N ALA A 388 -15.66 -7.84 18.54
CA ALA A 388 -15.85 -9.03 19.33
C ALA A 388 -15.75 -8.77 20.85
N VAL A 389 -15.35 -7.56 21.29
CA VAL A 389 -15.02 -7.30 22.71
C VAL A 389 -16.06 -6.48 23.48
N GLN A 390 -17.09 -5.86 22.88
CA GLN A 390 -18.08 -5.11 23.67
C GLN A 390 -19.57 -5.44 23.43
N GLU A 391 -20.19 -5.78 24.58
CA GLU A 391 -21.62 -5.82 24.94
C GLU A 391 -22.52 -6.74 24.10
N ARG A 392 -22.73 -7.97 24.60
CA ARG A 392 -23.90 -8.80 24.24
C ARG A 392 -25.17 -7.93 24.35
N GLY A 393 -25.68 -7.44 23.22
CA GLY A 393 -26.90 -6.62 23.17
C GLY A 393 -26.86 -5.43 22.20
N ARG A 394 -25.69 -4.95 21.76
CA ARG A 394 -25.63 -3.92 20.71
C ARG A 394 -25.41 -4.55 19.34
N PRO A 395 -26.15 -4.12 18.29
CA PRO A 395 -25.87 -4.55 16.93
C PRO A 395 -24.48 -4.05 16.52
N ALA A 396 -23.77 -4.84 15.71
CA ALA A 396 -22.52 -4.40 15.12
C ALA A 396 -22.71 -3.10 14.32
N PRO A 397 -21.71 -2.20 14.27
CA PRO A 397 -21.74 -1.02 13.42
C PRO A 397 -22.22 -1.31 12.02
N ARG A 398 -23.09 -0.43 11.54
CA ARG A 398 -23.61 -0.44 10.18
C ARG A 398 -23.39 0.91 9.52
N MET A 399 -22.96 0.87 8.27
CA MET A 399 -22.70 2.09 7.51
C MET A 399 -23.38 2.04 6.15
N ILE A 400 -23.93 3.18 5.76
CA ILE A 400 -24.22 3.50 4.37
C ILE A 400 -23.26 4.60 3.94
N MET A 401 -22.59 4.41 2.82
CA MET A 401 -21.76 5.41 2.19
C MET A 401 -22.23 5.64 0.77
N ILE A 402 -22.56 6.88 0.45
CA ILE A 402 -22.93 7.30 -0.90
C ILE A 402 -21.79 8.16 -1.44
N ILE A 403 -21.17 7.73 -2.53
CA ILE A 403 -20.04 8.44 -3.14
C ILE A 403 -20.55 9.12 -4.41
N TYR A 404 -20.89 10.40 -4.31
CA TYR A 404 -21.24 11.22 -5.47
C TYR A 404 -19.97 11.63 -6.22
N PHE A 405 -19.89 11.34 -7.51
CA PHE A 405 -18.71 11.63 -8.33
C PHE A 405 -19.07 12.13 -9.72
N LEU A 406 -18.20 12.94 -10.32
CA LEU A 406 -18.23 13.18 -11.77
C LEU A 406 -17.57 12.02 -12.50
N ASP A 407 -18.02 11.65 -13.70
CA ASP A 407 -17.56 10.44 -14.41
C ASP A 407 -16.03 10.31 -14.53
N GLN A 408 -15.34 11.43 -14.78
CA GLN A 408 -13.86 11.50 -14.82
C GLN A 408 -13.16 11.08 -13.51
N PHE A 409 -13.88 11.03 -12.38
CA PHE A 409 -13.41 10.58 -11.07
C PHE A 409 -13.89 9.17 -10.71
N TRP A 410 -14.46 8.43 -11.66
CA TRP A 410 -14.89 7.06 -11.44
C TRP A 410 -13.80 6.19 -10.80
N PRO A 411 -12.53 6.23 -11.24
CA PRO A 411 -11.50 5.41 -10.62
C PRO A 411 -11.29 5.68 -9.14
N GLN A 412 -11.30 6.95 -8.73
CA GLN A 412 -11.11 7.35 -7.35
C GLN A 412 -12.33 6.98 -6.50
N ALA A 413 -13.54 7.15 -7.04
CA ALA A 413 -14.78 6.74 -6.37
C ALA A 413 -14.82 5.22 -6.16
N LYS A 414 -14.48 4.43 -7.17
CA LYS A 414 -14.39 2.96 -7.10
C LYS A 414 -13.30 2.51 -6.13
N HIS A 415 -12.13 3.14 -6.15
CA HIS A 415 -11.06 2.80 -5.22
C HIS A 415 -11.49 3.10 -3.78
N LEU A 416 -12.13 4.24 -3.54
CA LEU A 416 -12.67 4.59 -2.23
C LEU A 416 -13.72 3.57 -1.77
N ARG A 417 -14.64 3.19 -2.66
CA ARG A 417 -15.64 2.14 -2.41
C ARG A 417 -14.98 0.86 -1.93
N ASN A 418 -14.04 0.32 -2.71
CA ASN A 418 -13.37 -0.95 -2.41
C ASN A 418 -12.56 -0.87 -1.11
N LEU A 419 -11.85 0.23 -0.89
CA LEU A 419 -11.04 0.43 0.32
C LEU A 419 -11.92 0.47 1.57
N VAL A 420 -12.99 1.25 1.55
CA VAL A 420 -13.87 1.40 2.71
C VAL A 420 -14.66 0.11 2.95
N ALA A 421 -15.26 -0.47 1.91
CA ALA A 421 -15.99 -1.73 2.01
C ALA A 421 -15.08 -2.85 2.54
N GLY A 422 -13.86 -2.97 2.01
CA GLY A 422 -12.88 -3.96 2.46
C GLY A 422 -12.42 -3.73 3.91
N LYS A 423 -12.23 -2.47 4.35
CA LYS A 423 -11.89 -2.16 5.74
C LYS A 423 -13.02 -2.51 6.71
N TRP A 424 -14.27 -2.24 6.34
CA TRP A 424 -15.46 -2.57 7.14
C TRP A 424 -15.69 -4.09 7.19
N ALA A 425 -15.66 -4.76 6.02
CA ALA A 425 -15.78 -6.21 5.92
C ALA A 425 -14.66 -6.94 6.67
N GLY A 426 -13.41 -6.43 6.60
CA GLY A 426 -12.28 -6.97 7.34
C GLY A 426 -12.40 -6.83 8.87
N ARG A 427 -13.31 -5.99 9.36
CA ARG A 427 -13.70 -5.92 10.77
C ARG A 427 -14.94 -6.77 11.08
N GLY A 428 -15.64 -7.32 10.09
CA GLY A 428 -16.92 -8.00 10.28
C GLY A 428 -18.11 -7.04 10.40
N TRP A 429 -17.95 -5.78 9.96
CA TRP A 429 -19.03 -4.78 9.97
C TRP A 429 -19.78 -4.74 8.65
N SER A 430 -21.10 -4.50 8.70
CA SER A 430 -21.93 -4.36 7.51
C SER A 430 -21.80 -2.96 6.92
N ALA A 431 -21.52 -2.88 5.62
CA ALA A 431 -21.44 -1.61 4.91
C ALA A 431 -22.11 -1.70 3.53
N HIS A 432 -22.96 -0.73 3.22
CA HIS A 432 -23.43 -0.46 1.86
C HIS A 432 -22.64 0.74 1.32
N VAL A 433 -21.83 0.53 0.28
CA VAL A 433 -21.05 1.61 -0.33
C VAL A 433 -21.43 1.73 -1.80
N GLU A 434 -22.22 2.76 -2.11
CA GLU A 434 -22.82 2.97 -3.42
C GLU A 434 -22.27 4.24 -4.08
N PRO A 435 -21.55 4.11 -5.20
CA PRO A 435 -21.11 5.26 -5.97
C PRO A 435 -22.23 5.72 -6.91
N VAL A 436 -22.48 7.03 -6.96
CA VAL A 436 -23.53 7.65 -7.78
C VAL A 436 -22.93 8.74 -8.66
N ARG A 437 -23.14 8.63 -9.98
CA ARG A 437 -22.73 9.66 -10.92
C ARG A 437 -23.58 10.91 -10.71
N LEU A 438 -22.94 12.06 -10.54
CA LEU A 438 -23.62 13.34 -10.37
C LEU A 438 -24.44 13.70 -11.61
N GLU A 439 -23.94 13.35 -12.79
CA GLU A 439 -24.57 13.62 -14.08
C GLU A 439 -25.91 12.89 -14.25
N ASN A 440 -26.10 11.77 -13.54
CA ASN A 440 -27.28 10.91 -13.64
C ASN A 440 -28.30 11.16 -12.51
N LEU A 441 -28.11 12.19 -11.68
CA LEU A 441 -29.00 12.45 -10.53
C LEU A 441 -30.46 12.73 -10.90
N HIS A 442 -30.71 13.17 -12.13
CA HIS A 442 -32.04 13.42 -12.66
C HIS A 442 -32.80 12.13 -13.03
N GLU A 443 -32.10 11.00 -13.19
CA GLU A 443 -32.71 9.72 -13.50
C GLU A 443 -33.36 9.15 -12.22
N PRO A 444 -34.67 8.84 -12.21
CA PRO A 444 -35.34 8.28 -11.03
C PRO A 444 -34.79 6.87 -10.75
N ARG A 445 -33.77 6.79 -9.90
CA ARG A 445 -33.13 5.55 -9.49
C ARG A 445 -33.22 5.41 -7.99
N ASN A 446 -33.71 4.26 -7.53
CA ASN A 446 -33.55 3.87 -6.15
C ASN A 446 -32.06 3.55 -5.93
N ILE A 447 -31.33 4.45 -5.24
CA ILE A 447 -29.88 4.33 -5.02
C ILE A 447 -29.55 3.08 -4.21
N LEU A 448 -30.42 2.69 -3.28
CA LEU A 448 -30.27 1.47 -2.47
C LEU A 448 -31.53 0.58 -2.61
N PRO A 449 -31.67 -0.18 -3.71
CA PRO A 449 -32.79 -1.08 -3.85
C PRO A 449 -32.77 -2.12 -2.73
N ASN A 450 -33.92 -2.35 -2.08
CA ASN A 450 -34.11 -3.32 -1.00
C ASN A 450 -33.39 -3.00 0.32
N PHE A 451 -33.06 -1.74 0.59
CA PHE A 451 -32.54 -1.35 1.90
C PHE A 451 -33.59 -1.54 3.00
N SER A 452 -33.27 -2.33 4.03
CA SER A 452 -34.21 -2.77 5.06
C SER A 452 -33.68 -2.71 6.50
N TRP A 453 -32.66 -1.88 6.78
CA TRP A 453 -32.16 -1.74 8.16
C TRP A 453 -33.05 -0.84 9.00
N ASP A 454 -33.18 -1.18 10.28
CA ASP A 454 -33.96 -0.40 11.24
C ASP A 454 -33.39 1.02 11.40
N ALA A 455 -34.29 2.00 11.55
CA ALA A 455 -33.91 3.37 11.80
C ALA A 455 -33.01 3.49 13.04
N LYS A 456 -32.04 4.40 12.98
CA LYS A 456 -31.05 4.71 14.02
C LYS A 456 -30.09 3.55 14.34
N THR A 457 -30.02 2.50 13.51
CA THR A 457 -29.02 1.42 13.65
C THR A 457 -27.80 1.58 12.74
N TYR A 458 -27.73 2.64 11.94
CA TYR A 458 -26.65 2.86 10.98
C TYR A 458 -26.27 4.33 10.86
N ASN A 459 -25.02 4.58 10.44
CA ASN A 459 -24.50 5.89 10.10
C ASN A 459 -24.47 6.09 8.57
N VAL A 460 -24.71 7.32 8.11
CA VAL A 460 -24.65 7.69 6.69
C VAL A 460 -23.48 8.62 6.42
N PHE A 461 -22.63 8.27 5.45
CA PHE A 461 -21.54 9.10 4.97
C PHE A 461 -21.80 9.47 3.51
N VAL A 462 -21.86 10.76 3.21
CA VAL A 462 -22.03 11.26 1.85
C VAL A 462 -20.71 11.88 1.42
N ILE A 463 -20.10 11.34 0.37
CA ILE A 463 -18.79 11.78 -0.11
C ILE A 463 -18.94 12.38 -1.49
N TYR A 464 -18.43 13.60 -1.66
CA TYR A 464 -18.45 14.31 -2.93
C TYR A 464 -17.05 14.35 -3.53
N ILE A 465 -16.89 13.71 -4.68
CA ILE A 465 -15.69 13.75 -5.52
C ILE A 465 -16.03 14.54 -6.79
N THR A 466 -15.94 15.86 -6.68
CA THR A 466 -16.28 16.80 -7.76
C THR A 466 -15.26 17.94 -7.81
N HIS A 467 -15.37 18.84 -8.79
CA HIS A 467 -14.62 20.08 -8.82
C HIS A 467 -15.34 21.16 -8.02
N GLY A 468 -14.57 21.87 -7.18
CA GLY A 468 -14.88 23.24 -6.82
C GLY A 468 -14.20 24.14 -7.86
N ILE A 469 -14.95 24.93 -8.62
CA ILE A 469 -14.34 25.76 -9.68
C ILE A 469 -14.12 27.18 -9.13
N SER A 470 -12.89 27.68 -9.24
CA SER A 470 -12.47 28.96 -8.65
C SER A 470 -13.20 30.17 -9.23
N SER A 471 -13.54 30.15 -10.53
CA SER A 471 -14.21 31.25 -11.22
C SER A 471 -15.71 31.32 -10.92
N SER A 472 -16.38 30.17 -10.75
CA SER A 472 -17.82 30.08 -10.50
C SER A 472 -18.18 29.92 -9.02
N LYS A 473 -17.21 29.57 -8.17
CA LYS A 473 -17.34 29.43 -6.70
C LYS A 473 -18.41 28.42 -6.28
N GLY A 474 -18.69 27.43 -7.12
CA GLY A 474 -19.66 26.37 -6.90
C GLY A 474 -19.08 24.98 -7.08
N TYR A 475 -19.91 23.97 -6.86
CA TYR A 475 -19.62 22.56 -7.07
C TYR A 475 -20.25 22.07 -8.37
N GLN A 476 -19.48 21.33 -9.14
CA GLN A 476 -19.90 20.84 -10.44
C GLN A 476 -20.81 19.61 -10.30
N ILE A 477 -21.91 19.59 -11.05
CA ILE A 477 -22.79 18.42 -11.19
C ILE A 477 -22.63 17.80 -12.59
N SER A 478 -22.38 18.62 -13.59
CA SER A 478 -22.10 18.21 -14.97
C SER A 478 -21.09 19.17 -15.61
N PRO A 479 -20.55 18.88 -16.81
CA PRO A 479 -19.63 19.78 -17.51
C PRO A 479 -20.12 21.23 -17.62
N THR A 480 -21.43 21.45 -17.67
CA THR A 480 -22.06 22.77 -17.88
C THR A 480 -22.80 23.32 -16.66
N GLU A 481 -22.95 22.54 -15.59
CA GLU A 481 -23.84 22.87 -14.47
C GLU A 481 -23.10 22.88 -13.12
N LEU A 482 -23.31 23.97 -12.38
CA LEU A 482 -22.61 24.29 -11.15
C LEU A 482 -23.60 24.87 -10.13
N TYR A 483 -23.50 24.42 -8.88
CA TYR A 483 -24.35 24.92 -7.80
C TYR A 483 -23.52 25.46 -6.63
N PRO A 484 -23.94 26.55 -5.97
CA PRO A 484 -23.45 26.92 -4.64
C PRO A 484 -23.60 25.78 -3.64
N ALA A 485 -22.76 25.75 -2.60
CA ALA A 485 -22.72 24.66 -1.61
C ALA A 485 -24.11 24.26 -1.04
N PRO A 486 -24.97 25.20 -0.58
CA PRO A 486 -26.28 24.82 -0.05
C PRO A 486 -27.20 24.19 -1.09
N GLN A 487 -27.28 24.78 -2.30
CA GLN A 487 -28.12 24.28 -3.40
C GLN A 487 -27.62 22.93 -3.90
N PHE A 488 -26.30 22.75 -4.00
CA PHE A 488 -25.66 21.49 -4.36
C PHE A 488 -26.04 20.36 -3.38
N LEU A 489 -25.99 20.63 -2.07
CA LEU A 489 -26.39 19.66 -1.04
C LEU A 489 -27.89 19.36 -1.11
N GLU A 490 -28.75 20.37 -1.27
CA GLU A 490 -30.20 20.14 -1.40
C GLU A 490 -30.54 19.26 -2.60
N TYR A 491 -29.93 19.55 -3.76
CA TYR A 491 -30.13 18.78 -4.97
C TYR A 491 -29.64 17.33 -4.81
N THR A 492 -28.41 17.13 -4.33
CA THR A 492 -27.78 15.80 -4.25
C THR A 492 -28.34 14.93 -3.13
N LEU A 493 -28.82 15.51 -2.02
CA LEU A 493 -29.33 14.74 -0.89
C LEU A 493 -30.82 14.36 -1.04
N THR A 494 -31.55 15.01 -1.94
CA THR A 494 -32.99 14.74 -2.15
C THR A 494 -33.27 13.26 -2.46
N PRO A 495 -32.54 12.58 -3.37
CA PRO A 495 -32.78 11.16 -3.69
C PRO A 495 -32.56 10.18 -2.53
N VAL A 496 -31.82 10.58 -1.49
CA VAL A 496 -31.47 9.73 -0.34
C VAL A 496 -32.02 10.27 0.99
N ARG A 497 -32.99 11.19 0.89
CA ARG A 497 -33.58 11.89 2.03
C ARG A 497 -34.06 10.94 3.13
N ASP A 498 -34.83 9.93 2.77
CA ASP A 498 -35.47 9.05 3.76
C ASP A 498 -34.43 8.21 4.52
N ILE A 499 -33.39 7.73 3.82
CA ILE A 499 -32.26 7.00 4.40
C ILE A 499 -31.52 7.89 5.41
N ILE A 500 -31.25 9.15 5.02
CA ILE A 500 -30.54 10.10 5.87
C ILE A 500 -31.34 10.45 7.13
N LEU A 501 -32.66 10.68 7.02
CA LEU A 501 -33.51 11.01 8.16
C LEU A 501 -33.62 9.85 9.16
N GLN A 502 -33.54 8.61 8.68
CA GLN A 502 -33.54 7.41 9.49
C GLN A 502 -32.17 7.09 10.10
N ALA A 503 -31.06 7.63 9.58
CA ALA A 503 -29.72 7.39 10.11
C ALA A 503 -29.54 7.87 11.56
N ASN A 504 -28.67 7.19 12.32
CA ASN A 504 -28.24 7.64 13.65
C ASN A 504 -27.42 8.94 13.56
N HIS A 505 -26.47 8.96 12.63
CA HIS A 505 -25.63 10.11 12.32
C HIS A 505 -25.42 10.25 10.81
N SER A 506 -25.29 11.48 10.34
CA SER A 506 -25.03 11.81 8.94
C SER A 506 -23.89 12.82 8.78
N LEU A 507 -22.88 12.44 7.97
CA LEU A 507 -21.69 13.25 7.69
C LEU A 507 -21.54 13.44 6.18
N ALA A 508 -21.33 14.68 5.74
CA ALA A 508 -20.93 14.98 4.38
C ALA A 508 -19.43 15.31 4.29
N ILE A 509 -18.73 14.77 3.29
CA ILE A 509 -17.29 14.99 3.07
C ILE A 509 -17.08 15.51 1.65
N PHE A 510 -16.54 16.72 1.53
CA PHE A 510 -16.15 17.32 0.26
C PHE A 510 -14.68 16.97 -0.04
N ALA A 511 -14.49 15.90 -0.82
CA ALA A 511 -13.20 15.45 -1.35
C ALA A 511 -12.93 16.11 -2.73
N CYS A 512 -12.96 17.43 -2.77
CA CYS A 512 -12.91 18.27 -3.97
C CYS A 512 -11.78 19.33 -3.89
N CYS A 513 -11.63 20.15 -4.94
CA CYS A 513 -10.86 21.39 -4.83
C CYS A 513 -11.50 22.31 -3.77
N GLY A 514 -10.68 22.92 -2.94
CA GLY A 514 -11.10 23.72 -1.79
C GLY A 514 -11.62 25.13 -2.13
N TYR A 515 -11.68 25.53 -3.41
CA TYR A 515 -11.97 26.92 -3.77
C TYR A 515 -13.23 27.51 -3.12
N PRO A 516 -14.38 26.80 -3.04
CA PRO A 516 -15.56 27.35 -2.36
C PRO A 516 -15.36 27.59 -0.85
N PHE A 517 -14.41 26.90 -0.21
CA PHE A 517 -14.05 27.07 1.20
C PHE A 517 -12.96 28.13 1.43
N LEU A 518 -12.44 28.78 0.37
CA LEU A 518 -11.50 29.90 0.52
C LEU A 518 -12.21 31.22 0.85
N GLU A 519 -13.53 31.31 0.61
CA GLU A 519 -14.31 32.51 0.87
C GLU A 519 -15.09 32.42 2.19
N PRO A 520 -14.79 33.29 3.18
CA PRO A 520 -15.46 33.21 4.46
C PRO A 520 -16.98 33.26 4.36
N GLN A 521 -17.52 34.17 3.56
CA GLN A 521 -18.96 34.30 3.38
C GLN A 521 -19.63 32.99 2.92
N LYS A 522 -18.98 32.20 2.05
CA LYS A 522 -19.55 30.96 1.51
C LYS A 522 -19.58 29.85 2.56
N VAL A 523 -18.54 29.77 3.40
CA VAL A 523 -18.54 28.87 4.56
C VAL A 523 -19.62 29.29 5.55
N TRP A 524 -19.86 30.60 5.72
CA TRP A 524 -20.89 31.10 6.62
C TRP A 524 -22.28 30.73 6.11
N ASP A 525 -22.55 30.94 4.82
CA ASP A 525 -23.79 30.54 4.16
C ASP A 525 -24.03 29.03 4.32
N LEU A 526 -22.99 28.22 4.15
CA LEU A 526 -23.05 26.77 4.37
C LEU A 526 -23.30 26.39 5.82
N GLN A 527 -22.70 27.09 6.79
CA GLN A 527 -22.97 26.88 8.22
C GLN A 527 -24.41 27.26 8.59
N LEU A 528 -24.94 28.36 8.04
CA LEU A 528 -26.33 28.76 8.22
C LEU A 528 -27.29 27.72 7.65
N TRP A 529 -26.98 27.19 6.46
CA TRP A 529 -27.72 26.07 5.88
C TRP A 529 -27.66 24.83 6.78
N LEU A 530 -26.47 24.43 7.24
CA LEU A 530 -26.28 23.27 8.11
C LEU A 530 -27.09 23.38 9.41
N ASN A 531 -27.14 24.58 10.00
CA ASN A 531 -27.91 24.84 11.22
C ASN A 531 -29.42 24.61 11.03
N ARG A 532 -29.95 24.93 9.84
CA ARG A 532 -31.37 24.76 9.48
C ARG A 532 -31.69 23.37 8.94
N SER A 533 -30.72 22.73 8.28
CA SER A 533 -30.88 21.43 7.64
C SER A 533 -31.15 20.33 8.67
N ILE A 534 -32.04 19.41 8.30
CA ILE A 534 -32.31 18.17 9.04
C ILE A 534 -31.58 16.97 8.44
N PHE A 535 -30.91 17.15 7.29
CA PHE A 535 -30.29 16.05 6.55
C PHE A 535 -28.92 15.70 7.14
N ILE A 536 -28.01 16.67 7.22
CA ILE A 536 -26.61 16.42 7.59
C ILE A 536 -26.33 16.98 8.99
N ASN A 537 -25.60 16.23 9.82
CA ASN A 537 -25.19 16.69 11.15
C ASN A 537 -23.86 17.45 11.12
N SER A 538 -22.95 17.06 10.24
CA SER A 538 -21.61 17.63 10.15
C SER A 538 -21.08 17.59 8.71
N ILE A 539 -20.20 18.52 8.37
CA ILE A 539 -19.58 18.65 7.06
C ILE A 539 -18.06 18.76 7.25
N ILE A 540 -17.31 17.97 6.49
CA ILE A 540 -15.87 18.09 6.34
C ILE A 540 -15.58 18.64 4.94
N GLY A 541 -14.86 19.75 4.88
CA GLY A 541 -14.30 20.28 3.63
C GLY A 541 -12.79 20.10 3.59
N CYS A 542 -12.26 19.61 2.47
CA CYS A 542 -10.82 19.60 2.23
C CYS A 542 -10.40 20.84 1.44
N LEU A 543 -9.46 21.60 1.98
CA LEU A 543 -8.91 22.81 1.38
C LEU A 543 -7.69 22.43 0.53
N ASN A 544 -7.96 21.99 -0.70
CA ASN A 544 -6.92 21.58 -1.66
C ASN A 544 -6.89 22.53 -2.85
N GLU A 545 -5.70 23.02 -3.22
CA GLU A 545 -5.55 23.77 -4.48
C GLU A 545 -5.71 22.86 -5.70
N LYS A 546 -5.26 21.60 -5.58
CA LYS A 546 -5.35 20.58 -6.64
C LYS A 546 -6.16 19.40 -6.15
N LEU A 547 -7.12 18.98 -6.98
CA LEU A 547 -7.94 17.80 -6.70
C LEU A 547 -7.10 16.54 -6.78
N SER A 548 -6.90 15.88 -5.65
CA SER A 548 -6.37 14.52 -5.60
C SER A 548 -7.12 13.73 -4.53
N PRO A 549 -8.29 13.16 -4.87
CA PRO A 549 -9.08 12.36 -3.94
C PRO A 549 -8.29 11.16 -3.42
N ALA A 550 -7.28 10.70 -4.18
CA ALA A 550 -6.36 9.64 -3.80
C ALA A 550 -5.66 9.92 -2.45
N PHE A 551 -5.36 11.17 -2.13
CA PHE A 551 -4.70 11.54 -0.88
C PHE A 551 -5.61 11.40 0.35
N LEU A 552 -6.93 11.39 0.14
CA LEU A 552 -7.94 11.34 1.18
C LEU A 552 -8.43 9.93 1.48
N LEU A 553 -8.13 8.95 0.62
CA LEU A 553 -8.63 7.58 0.74
C LEU A 553 -8.34 6.93 2.10
N SER A 554 -7.08 6.99 2.55
CA SER A 554 -6.66 6.43 3.83
C SER A 554 -7.34 7.15 5.00
N PHE A 555 -7.43 8.48 4.92
CA PHE A 555 -8.10 9.33 5.90
C PHE A 555 -9.58 8.97 6.02
N ILE A 556 -10.33 8.96 4.91
CA ILE A 556 -11.76 8.64 4.89
C ILE A 556 -12.00 7.23 5.43
N GLY A 557 -11.23 6.25 4.95
CA GLY A 557 -11.36 4.88 5.42
C GLY A 557 -10.97 4.68 6.89
N LYS A 558 -10.16 5.58 7.48
CA LYS A 558 -9.90 5.56 8.92
C LYS A 558 -11.02 6.26 9.68
N LEU A 559 -11.43 7.45 9.22
CA LEU A 559 -12.49 8.26 9.80
C LEU A 559 -13.75 7.43 9.98
N THR A 560 -14.23 6.79 8.91
CA THR A 560 -15.46 5.99 8.97
C THR A 560 -15.37 4.85 9.96
N THR A 561 -14.20 4.22 10.10
CA THR A 561 -14.00 3.13 11.07
C THR A 561 -13.85 3.59 12.52
N VAL A 562 -13.38 4.83 12.75
CA VAL A 562 -13.30 5.43 14.09
C VAL A 562 -14.69 5.89 14.53
N SER A 563 -15.50 6.40 13.60
CA SER A 563 -16.87 6.85 13.85
C SER A 563 -17.93 5.77 13.61
N ALA A 564 -17.58 4.51 13.80
CA ALA A 564 -18.48 3.40 13.51
C ALA A 564 -19.62 3.32 14.56
N ASP A 565 -19.29 3.55 15.82
CA ASP A 565 -20.21 3.44 16.96
C ASP A 565 -20.76 4.78 17.46
N ASP A 566 -20.05 5.88 17.19
CA ASP A 566 -20.33 7.19 17.79
C ASP A 566 -20.56 8.29 16.75
N ARG A 567 -21.07 9.43 17.24
CA ARG A 567 -21.10 10.68 16.48
C ARG A 567 -19.66 11.07 16.15
N VAL A 568 -19.44 11.54 14.93
CA VAL A 568 -18.13 12.07 14.54
C VAL A 568 -17.91 13.37 15.30
N TYR A 569 -16.95 13.40 16.22
CA TYR A 569 -16.52 14.65 16.83
C TYR A 569 -15.43 15.31 15.99
N SER A 570 -15.26 16.60 16.19
CA SER A 570 -14.22 17.38 15.51
C SER A 570 -12.83 16.81 15.79
N GLU A 571 -12.59 16.32 17.02
CA GLU A 571 -11.35 15.68 17.42
C GLU A 571 -11.10 14.36 16.66
N ASP A 572 -12.12 13.56 16.39
CA ASP A 572 -11.98 12.29 15.66
C ASP A 572 -11.62 12.52 14.19
N ALA A 573 -12.25 13.52 13.57
CA ALA A 573 -11.92 13.96 12.22
C ALA A 573 -10.47 14.45 12.14
N MET A 574 -10.06 15.31 13.06
CA MET A 574 -8.69 15.82 13.15
C MET A 574 -7.67 14.70 13.40
N ASN A 575 -7.92 13.79 14.35
CA ASN A 575 -7.03 12.68 14.67
C ASN A 575 -6.87 11.71 13.49
N SER A 576 -7.99 11.40 12.82
CA SER A 576 -7.98 10.57 11.62
C SER A 576 -7.17 11.21 10.51
N TRP A 577 -7.34 12.52 10.31
CA TRP A 577 -6.58 13.29 9.32
C TRP A 577 -5.09 13.33 9.65
N MET A 578 -4.72 13.77 10.86
CA MET A 578 -3.32 13.87 11.33
C MET A 578 -2.55 12.57 11.29
N SER A 579 -3.22 11.43 11.40
CA SER A 579 -2.59 10.12 11.27
C SER A 579 -2.30 9.69 9.83
N SER A 580 -2.84 10.40 8.83
CA SER A 580 -2.59 10.18 7.42
C SER A 580 -1.57 11.19 6.91
N ASN A 581 -0.29 10.80 6.91
CA ASN A 581 0.82 11.63 6.40
C ASN A 581 0.54 12.21 5.02
N ILE A 582 -0.14 11.44 4.16
CA ILE A 582 -0.48 11.86 2.79
C ILE A 582 -1.58 12.92 2.82
N ALA A 583 -2.65 12.70 3.58
CA ALA A 583 -3.76 13.67 3.63
C ALA A 583 -3.26 15.01 4.21
N VAL A 584 -2.61 14.99 5.36
CA VAL A 584 -2.18 16.24 6.03
C VAL A 584 -1.19 17.05 5.21
N SER A 585 -0.29 16.39 4.48
CA SER A 585 0.71 17.08 3.66
C SER A 585 0.13 17.76 2.42
N HIS A 586 -1.10 17.43 2.02
CA HIS A 586 -1.70 17.92 0.78
C HIS A 586 -3.00 18.69 0.99
N THR A 587 -3.56 18.68 2.19
CA THR A 587 -4.89 19.23 2.46
C THR A 587 -4.89 19.98 3.78
N ASP A 588 -5.51 21.16 3.84
CA ASP A 588 -6.06 21.65 5.11
C ASP A 588 -7.50 21.15 5.26
N LEU A 589 -8.04 21.20 6.47
CA LEU A 589 -9.42 20.75 6.73
C LEU A 589 -10.26 21.86 7.33
N ILE A 590 -11.51 21.92 6.90
CA ILE A 590 -12.56 22.68 7.58
C ILE A 590 -13.63 21.72 8.10
N TYR A 591 -14.05 21.95 9.34
CA TYR A 591 -15.07 21.19 10.02
C TYR A 591 -16.23 22.10 10.39
N LEU A 592 -17.41 21.75 9.90
CA LEU A 592 -18.66 22.42 10.21
C LEU A 592 -19.55 21.45 10.95
N GLN A 593 -20.06 21.87 12.09
CA GLN A 593 -20.98 21.08 12.89
C GLN A 593 -22.21 21.90 13.20
N ARG A 594 -23.37 21.25 13.20
CA ARG A 594 -24.63 21.90 13.51
C ARG A 594 -24.56 22.59 14.87
N LEU A 595 -25.00 23.84 14.92
CA LEU A 595 -25.01 24.70 16.11
C LEU A 595 -23.62 24.97 16.73
N SER A 596 -22.54 24.70 16.00
CA SER A 596 -21.17 24.95 16.45
C SER A 596 -20.45 25.91 15.49
N PRO A 597 -19.52 26.75 15.99
CA PRO A 597 -18.71 27.59 15.11
C PRO A 597 -17.81 26.74 14.19
N PRO A 598 -17.61 27.12 12.92
CA PRO A 598 -16.65 26.44 12.04
C PRO A 598 -15.21 26.51 12.54
N VAL A 599 -14.55 25.37 12.46
CA VAL A 599 -13.15 25.19 12.86
C VAL A 599 -12.34 24.79 11.63
N MET A 600 -11.16 25.40 11.47
CA MET A 600 -10.22 25.04 10.42
C MET A 600 -8.93 24.49 11.04
N TRP A 601 -8.44 23.40 10.47
CA TRP A 601 -7.18 22.78 10.82
C TRP A 601 -6.19 22.99 9.67
N LEU A 602 -5.16 23.78 9.95
CA LEU A 602 -4.09 24.06 9.02
C LEU A 602 -2.93 23.12 9.30
N PHE A 603 -2.49 22.36 8.30
CA PHE A 603 -1.27 21.57 8.45
C PHE A 603 -0.09 22.55 8.53
N SER A 604 0.68 22.45 9.62
CA SER A 604 1.71 23.42 9.99
C SER A 604 3.08 22.74 10.13
N PRO A 605 3.65 22.18 9.04
CA PRO A 605 5.02 21.72 9.05
C PRO A 605 5.93 22.94 9.26
N PHE A 606 6.47 23.10 10.47
CA PHE A 606 7.20 24.30 10.85
C PHE A 606 8.36 24.64 9.90
N ASP A 607 8.99 23.63 9.30
CA ASP A 607 10.11 23.81 8.37
C ASP A 607 9.73 24.49 7.04
N THR A 608 8.47 24.41 6.62
CA THR A 608 8.02 24.90 5.29
C THR A 608 6.83 25.85 5.37
N ARG A 609 5.88 25.58 6.27
CA ARG A 609 4.63 26.32 6.43
C ARG A 609 4.29 26.52 7.92
N PRO A 610 5.12 27.22 8.71
CA PRO A 610 4.86 27.41 10.12
C PRO A 610 3.54 28.16 10.34
N LEU A 611 2.72 27.64 11.26
CA LEU A 611 1.42 28.21 11.60
C LEU A 611 0.49 28.38 10.39
N GLY A 612 0.59 27.50 9.40
CA GLY A 612 -0.25 27.51 8.20
C GLY A 612 0.12 28.59 7.17
N LYS A 613 1.22 29.31 7.35
CA LYS A 613 1.70 30.34 6.40
C LYS A 613 2.98 29.89 5.72
N GLU A 614 3.04 30.03 4.40
CA GLU A 614 4.25 29.73 3.64
C GLU A 614 5.39 30.68 4.03
N LEU A 615 6.60 30.12 4.13
CA LEU A 615 7.78 30.95 4.31
C LEU A 615 8.08 31.74 3.04
N PRO A 616 8.49 33.02 3.15
CA PRO A 616 8.92 33.78 1.99
C PRO A 616 10.13 33.10 1.35
N HIS A 617 10.25 33.23 0.04
CA HIS A 617 11.38 32.65 -0.69
C HIS A 617 12.71 33.21 -0.15
N ILE A 618 13.63 32.33 0.26
CA ILE A 618 14.84 32.73 1.00
C ILE A 618 15.76 33.65 0.21
N LEU A 619 15.77 33.53 -1.12
CA LEU A 619 16.59 34.41 -1.98
C LEU A 619 16.04 35.84 -2.03
N THR A 620 14.73 36.00 -1.82
CA THR A 620 14.05 37.30 -1.83
C THR A 620 14.15 37.97 -0.46
N ALA A 621 13.94 37.19 0.61
CA ALA A 621 13.96 37.70 1.97
C ALA A 621 15.36 37.96 2.53
N CYS A 622 16.35 37.11 2.20
CA CYS A 622 17.71 37.21 2.72
C CYS A 622 18.69 37.65 1.63
N LYS A 623 19.26 38.85 1.77
CA LYS A 623 20.19 39.45 0.79
C LYS A 623 21.63 38.92 0.86
N CYS A 624 21.97 38.00 1.77
CA CYS A 624 23.33 37.48 1.85
C CYS A 624 23.71 36.75 0.55
N ARG A 625 24.90 37.05 0.02
CA ARG A 625 25.42 36.39 -1.17
C ARG A 625 25.58 34.90 -0.90
N ARG A 626 25.34 34.10 -1.94
CA ARG A 626 25.62 32.66 -1.97
C ARG A 626 27.13 32.47 -2.12
N GLU A 627 27.92 33.12 -1.27
CA GLU A 627 29.36 32.88 -1.26
C GLU A 627 29.54 31.40 -0.99
N GLU A 628 30.28 30.75 -1.89
CA GLU A 628 30.49 29.32 -1.91
C GLU A 628 31.15 28.90 -0.60
N MET A 629 30.35 28.60 0.42
CA MET A 629 30.80 27.74 1.51
C MET A 629 30.98 26.35 0.91
N VAL A 630 32.11 26.17 0.23
CA VAL A 630 32.69 24.87 -0.06
C VAL A 630 32.98 24.30 1.32
N THR A 631 32.08 23.43 1.80
CA THR A 631 32.37 22.64 2.99
C THR A 631 33.70 21.91 2.75
N ALA A 632 34.45 21.58 3.81
CA ALA A 632 35.72 20.83 3.67
C ALA A 632 35.61 19.51 2.86
N GLN A 633 34.39 19.08 2.55
CA GLN A 633 34.04 17.92 1.72
C GLN A 633 33.64 18.26 0.27
N GLY A 634 33.81 19.51 -0.19
CA GLY A 634 33.51 19.91 -1.57
C GLY A 634 32.00 19.98 -1.91
N LYS A 635 31.09 19.72 -0.96
CA LYS A 635 29.65 19.81 -1.21
C LYS A 635 29.16 21.24 -0.99
N GLN A 636 28.65 21.84 -2.06
CA GLN A 636 27.85 23.07 -1.99
C GLN A 636 26.54 22.76 -1.26
N THR A 637 26.32 23.40 -0.11
CA THR A 637 25.05 23.31 0.60
C THR A 637 24.09 24.39 0.10
N ALA A 638 22.88 24.01 -0.29
CA ALA A 638 21.86 24.97 -0.70
C ALA A 638 21.52 25.94 0.45
N LYS A 639 21.27 27.21 0.10
CA LYS A 639 20.73 28.22 1.02
C LYS A 639 19.31 27.82 1.37
N VAL A 640 19.05 27.50 2.64
CA VAL A 640 17.76 27.02 3.14
C VAL A 640 17.39 27.73 4.43
N TRP A 641 16.10 27.78 4.74
CA TRP A 641 15.60 28.23 6.03
C TRP A 641 15.93 27.18 7.10
N LYS A 642 16.39 27.64 8.27
CA LYS A 642 16.43 26.86 9.51
C LYS A 642 15.37 27.40 10.46
N VAL A 643 14.40 26.57 10.79
CA VAL A 643 13.28 26.97 11.65
C VAL A 643 13.50 26.47 13.07
N SER A 644 13.16 27.30 14.05
CA SER A 644 13.10 26.95 15.46
C SER A 644 11.85 27.57 16.08
N HIS A 645 11.21 26.88 17.00
CA HIS A 645 9.96 27.34 17.63
C HIS A 645 9.86 26.87 19.08
N ASN A 646 9.01 27.53 19.86
CA ASN A 646 8.63 27.12 21.23
C ASN A 646 7.28 26.38 21.28
N ALA A 647 6.69 26.04 20.13
CA ALA A 647 5.35 25.47 20.05
C ALA A 647 5.19 24.18 20.88
N THR A 648 4.20 24.15 21.78
CA THR A 648 3.76 22.96 22.51
C THR A 648 2.27 22.71 22.29
N ILE A 649 1.82 21.47 22.48
CA ILE A 649 0.39 21.11 22.34
C ILE A 649 -0.45 22.00 23.27
N GLY A 650 -1.54 22.55 22.74
CA GLY A 650 -2.48 23.42 23.47
C GLY A 650 -2.04 24.89 23.57
N MET A 651 -0.80 25.24 23.19
CA MET A 651 -0.30 26.62 23.23
C MET A 651 -1.14 27.52 22.31
N PRO A 652 -1.61 28.69 22.78
CA PRO A 652 -2.25 29.69 21.93
C PRO A 652 -1.33 30.10 20.78
N LEU A 653 -1.86 30.25 19.56
CA LEU A 653 -1.02 30.62 18.41
C LEU A 653 -0.35 31.99 18.61
N SER A 654 -0.99 32.91 19.35
CA SER A 654 -0.43 34.20 19.77
C SER A 654 0.91 34.08 20.50
N ASP A 655 1.08 32.98 21.25
CA ASP A 655 2.21 32.78 22.16
C ASP A 655 3.34 31.97 21.49
N VAL A 656 3.10 31.44 20.28
CA VAL A 656 4.06 30.66 19.52
C VAL A 656 5.06 31.57 18.82
N ARG A 657 6.29 31.58 19.31
CA ARG A 657 7.42 32.28 18.71
C ARG A 657 8.10 31.37 17.70
N VAL A 658 7.92 31.66 16.42
CA VAL A 658 8.65 31.00 15.34
C VAL A 658 9.82 31.87 14.89
N LYS A 659 11.02 31.31 14.92
CA LYS A 659 12.25 31.95 14.47
C LYS A 659 12.76 31.23 13.24
N VAL A 660 12.90 31.93 12.14
CA VAL A 660 13.55 31.43 10.92
C VAL A 660 14.92 32.07 10.77
N SER A 661 15.92 31.29 10.37
CA SER A 661 17.27 31.78 10.16
C SER A 661 17.85 31.28 8.85
N CYS A 662 18.65 32.13 8.19
CA CYS A 662 19.34 31.75 6.97
C CYS A 662 20.46 30.74 7.29
N SER A 663 20.52 29.61 6.59
CA SER A 663 21.56 28.60 6.82
C SER A 663 23.00 29.11 6.64
N ILE A 664 23.18 30.17 5.83
CA ILE A 664 24.47 30.77 5.49
C ILE A 664 24.83 31.91 6.46
N CYS A 665 24.18 33.09 6.33
CA CYS A 665 24.56 34.26 7.13
C CYS A 665 24.03 34.24 8.58
N ARG A 666 23.20 33.25 8.94
CA ARG A 666 22.59 33.11 10.28
C ARG A 666 21.73 34.29 10.74
N GLN A 667 21.45 35.26 9.88
CA GLN A 667 20.44 36.27 10.14
C GLN A 667 19.13 35.59 10.50
N MET A 668 18.47 36.11 11.53
CA MET A 668 17.28 35.54 12.14
C MET A 668 16.11 36.50 11.99
N TRP A 669 14.93 35.95 11.74
CA TRP A 669 13.66 36.66 11.68
C TRP A 669 12.67 35.96 12.60
N VAL A 670 11.93 36.74 13.38
CA VAL A 670 10.80 36.23 14.16
C VAL A 670 9.54 36.42 13.33
N LEU A 671 8.77 35.37 13.12
CA LEU A 671 7.50 35.47 12.41
C LEU A 671 6.43 36.02 13.36
N PRO A 672 5.65 37.04 12.97
CA PRO A 672 4.61 37.61 13.80
C PRO A 672 3.49 36.60 14.02
N SER A 673 3.14 36.39 15.29
CA SER A 673 2.13 35.44 15.72
C SER A 673 1.05 36.07 16.58
N GLU A 674 1.27 37.30 17.08
CA GLU A 674 0.48 37.95 18.13
C GLU A 674 -0.99 38.15 17.74
N HIS A 675 -1.28 38.28 16.45
CA HIS A 675 -2.63 38.42 15.90
C HIS A 675 -3.30 37.09 15.54
N LEU A 676 -2.60 35.96 15.64
CA LEU A 676 -3.15 34.66 15.29
C LEU A 676 -4.04 34.13 16.42
N LYS A 677 -5.28 33.80 16.06
CA LYS A 677 -6.24 33.14 16.95
C LYS A 677 -6.19 31.64 16.73
N GLY A 678 -6.22 30.86 17.81
CA GLY A 678 -6.22 29.40 17.73
C GLY A 678 -5.25 28.74 18.71
N LYS A 679 -5.02 27.44 18.52
CA LYS A 679 -4.08 26.66 19.35
C LYS A 679 -3.23 25.71 18.50
N VAL A 680 -2.05 25.37 19.01
CA VAL A 680 -1.20 24.32 18.43
C VAL A 680 -1.74 22.94 18.82
N TYR A 681 -1.75 22.03 17.87
CA TYR A 681 -2.01 20.62 18.10
C TYR A 681 -0.86 19.78 17.53
N SER A 682 -0.61 18.61 18.12
CA SER A 682 0.39 17.67 17.60
C SER A 682 -0.05 16.23 17.74
N HIS A 683 0.28 15.43 16.73
CA HIS A 683 0.05 13.99 16.70
C HIS A 683 1.25 13.32 16.03
N ALA A 684 1.87 12.35 16.71
CA ALA A 684 3.04 11.61 16.20
C ALA A 684 4.19 12.52 15.70
N GLY A 685 4.43 13.65 16.38
CA GLY A 685 5.48 14.61 16.01
C GLY A 685 5.14 15.55 14.84
N LEU A 686 3.97 15.37 14.21
CA LEU A 686 3.42 16.34 13.26
C LEU A 686 2.68 17.44 14.02
N TYR A 687 2.73 18.66 13.50
CA TYR A 687 2.07 19.82 14.09
C TYR A 687 1.00 20.36 13.14
N CYS A 688 -0.12 20.79 13.71
CA CYS A 688 -1.13 21.56 13.00
C CYS A 688 -1.62 22.73 13.87
N SER A 689 -2.22 23.71 13.22
CA SER A 689 -2.80 24.88 13.86
C SER A 689 -4.32 24.79 13.77
N VAL A 690 -4.99 24.80 14.92
CA VAL A 690 -6.44 24.80 15.02
C VAL A 690 -6.89 26.25 15.14
N VAL A 691 -7.58 26.78 14.12
CA VAL A 691 -8.00 28.17 14.06
C VAL A 691 -9.53 28.27 13.94
N PRO A 692 -10.19 29.19 14.65
CA PRO A 692 -11.59 29.49 14.37
C PRO A 692 -11.67 30.18 13.00
N TYR A 693 -12.51 29.68 12.11
CA TYR A 693 -12.46 30.09 10.70
C TYR A 693 -12.91 31.54 10.47
N PHE A 694 -13.87 32.05 11.25
CA PHE A 694 -14.36 33.44 11.18
C PHE A 694 -13.60 34.42 12.07
N ALA A 695 -12.44 34.02 12.58
CA ALA A 695 -11.67 34.85 13.48
C ALA A 695 -10.74 35.79 12.70
N THR A 696 -11.30 36.65 11.85
CA THR A 696 -10.62 37.87 11.39
C THR A 696 -10.84 38.94 12.44
#